data_AF-A0A4T0WFV3-F1
#
_entry.id   AF-A0A4T0WFV3-F1
#
_cell.length_a   1.000
_cell.length_b   1.000
_cell.length_c   1.000
_cell.angle_alpha   90.00
_cell.angle_beta   90.00
_cell.angle_gamma   90.00
#
_symmetry.space_group_name_H-M   'P 1'
#
loop_
_entity.id
_entity.type
_entity.pdbx_description
1 polymer ?
#
loop_
_entity_poly.entity_id
_entity_poly.type
_entity_poly.pdbx_seq_one_letter_code
_entity_poly.pdbx_strand_id
1 'polypeptide(L)'
;MGKRAQTEESNDSEEERRPRLTKRPREEEEEEPSTDEDSNGDDSDNSDSSDDCSDSSDDSCTAPDSKRPRVQQTLHCEDYTVGWVCALPKEMKAARLMLDDLHESLAKIPGDENTYTFGNIRDHNIVIACLPSGQYGITSAAIVAENMRRSFPSIKVRLMVGIGGGAPDKHDVRLGDVVVSHPTATSTGVVPYNFGKTVQAGRFEQTGFLNKPPRELLAVVAKLRSDDSSLPDRISASLGQLQERDPSSAPFTKPPDDPDRLFDATYDHIKGEDTCAKCEASKLLERPRRPTDHPKIHYGVIASADQVMKHGLTRRQLADDHDPLCFEMEAAGLMDSFPCLVIRGICDYSDSHKAKKWQEYAAATAAAYARELICVIPTHVIQNSLVHANLSPADKAMRRKDLWESLTFDQIDSRQSNIKSALGKTCRWLTSHQSYRDWLDPAKLPEHHGFLWISGKPGAGKSTIMKFVMSRTKRGKIKKSPANAAVIHFFFNARGEELEKTTLGMYRSLLHQLLENLPDLQQVLDTANFSLLKEGSSFPWELRLLQKLFKKAIRKLGQRQISCFIDALDECAEEEVREMVKFFEGIGRLAIKRGTTLYTCFSSRHYPHISIRNGLRLTLEEQNGHEKDLEEYVREKLETKNKKQTNDLTTQILRKSSGVFMTK
;
A
#
# COMPACT_ATOMS: atom_id res chain seq x y z
N MET A 1 -76.60 -10.83 -28.60
CA MET A 1 -77.06 -9.44 -28.75
C MET A 1 -75.81 -8.57 -28.77
N GLY A 2 -75.31 -7.94 -29.82
CA GLY A 2 -75.85 -7.57 -31.12
C GLY A 2 -75.48 -6.10 -31.36
N LYS A 3 -74.45 -5.82 -32.18
CA LYS A 3 -74.49 -4.91 -33.35
C LYS A 3 -73.12 -4.76 -34.05
N ARG A 4 -73.21 -4.83 -35.38
CA ARG A 4 -72.24 -4.55 -36.49
C ARG A 4 -71.78 -3.08 -36.48
N ALA A 5 -70.76 -2.59 -37.21
CA ALA A 5 -70.27 -2.81 -38.59
C ALA A 5 -68.79 -2.34 -38.69
N GLN A 6 -67.87 -2.91 -39.51
CA GLN A 6 -67.62 -2.69 -40.97
C GLN A 6 -67.68 -1.19 -41.37
N THR A 7 -66.75 -0.56 -42.07
CA THR A 7 -65.71 -0.96 -43.07
C THR A 7 -64.87 0.30 -43.38
N GLU A 8 -63.62 0.17 -43.86
CA GLU A 8 -63.12 0.69 -45.17
C GLU A 8 -61.60 0.79 -45.21
N GLU A 9 -61.03 0.09 -46.20
CA GLU A 9 -59.66 0.22 -46.70
C GLU A 9 -59.55 1.43 -47.63
N SER A 10 -58.42 2.12 -47.59
CA SER A 10 -57.89 2.83 -48.76
C SER A 10 -56.37 2.78 -48.73
N ASN A 11 -55.80 1.99 -49.65
CA ASN A 11 -54.41 2.08 -50.07
C ASN A 11 -54.16 3.43 -50.74
N ASP A 12 -53.03 4.07 -50.44
CA ASP A 12 -52.25 4.74 -51.47
C ASP A 12 -50.76 4.84 -51.09
N SER A 13 -49.97 4.73 -52.14
CA SER A 13 -48.55 4.45 -52.27
C SER A 13 -47.58 5.61 -51.97
N GLU A 14 -46.32 5.21 -51.70
CA GLU A 14 -45.04 5.90 -51.98
C GLU A 14 -44.79 7.31 -51.38
N GLU A 15 -43.75 7.45 -50.55
CA GLU A 15 -42.49 8.10 -50.96
C GLU A 15 -41.46 8.06 -49.82
N GLU A 16 -40.31 7.44 -50.10
CA GLU A 16 -39.14 7.31 -49.25
C GLU A 16 -38.45 8.68 -49.08
N ARG A 17 -38.43 9.26 -47.87
CA ARG A 17 -37.60 10.46 -47.58
C ARG A 17 -36.74 10.28 -46.33
N ARG A 18 -35.43 10.14 -46.59
CA ARG A 18 -34.32 10.21 -45.63
C ARG A 18 -34.39 11.49 -44.76
N PRO A 19 -34.13 11.43 -43.45
CA PRO A 19 -33.94 12.62 -42.66
C PRO A 19 -32.52 13.20 -42.85
N ARG A 20 -32.50 14.52 -43.09
CA ARG A 20 -31.33 15.37 -43.27
C ARG A 20 -30.49 15.45 -41.99
N LEU A 21 -29.18 15.26 -42.14
CA LEU A 21 -28.16 15.66 -41.17
C LEU A 21 -28.28 17.15 -40.86
N THR A 22 -28.65 17.50 -39.63
CA THR A 22 -28.55 18.86 -39.10
C THR A 22 -27.17 19.08 -38.47
N LYS A 23 -26.68 20.30 -38.73
CA LYS A 23 -25.31 20.79 -38.55
C LYS A 23 -24.88 20.81 -37.07
N ARG A 24 -23.62 20.45 -36.84
CA ARG A 24 -22.88 20.68 -35.58
C ARG A 24 -22.73 22.19 -35.31
N PRO A 25 -22.75 22.68 -34.06
CA PRO A 25 -22.36 24.03 -33.74
C PRO A 25 -20.83 24.19 -33.83
N ARG A 26 -20.40 25.41 -34.17
CA ARG A 26 -19.02 25.86 -34.34
C ARG A 26 -18.22 25.77 -33.04
N GLU A 27 -17.01 25.23 -33.14
CA GLU A 27 -15.93 25.39 -32.18
C GLU A 27 -15.34 26.81 -32.34
N GLU A 28 -15.15 27.51 -31.23
CA GLU A 28 -14.44 28.78 -31.15
C GLU A 28 -12.93 28.50 -31.16
N GLU A 29 -12.21 29.20 -32.02
CA GLU A 29 -10.75 29.15 -32.19
C GLU A 29 -10.05 29.84 -31.01
N GLU A 30 -9.11 29.15 -30.36
CA GLU A 30 -8.12 29.75 -29.45
C GLU A 30 -6.80 29.95 -30.22
N GLU A 31 -6.27 31.17 -30.14
CA GLU A 31 -5.04 31.64 -30.79
C GLU A 31 -3.77 31.01 -30.18
N GLU A 32 -2.91 30.43 -31.03
CA GLU A 32 -1.52 30.10 -30.67
C GLU A 32 -0.58 31.31 -30.92
N PRO A 33 0.47 31.52 -30.09
CA PRO A 33 1.43 32.57 -30.34
C PRO A 33 2.51 32.13 -31.33
N SER A 34 2.80 33.01 -32.27
CA SER A 34 3.81 32.93 -33.32
C SER A 34 5.24 32.80 -32.78
N THR A 35 5.97 31.84 -33.34
CA THR A 35 7.43 31.72 -33.27
C THR A 35 8.07 32.57 -34.36
N ASP A 36 8.87 33.57 -33.98
CA ASP A 36 9.85 34.20 -34.87
C ASP A 36 11.26 33.82 -34.38
N GLU A 37 11.93 32.97 -35.17
CA GLU A 37 13.38 32.89 -35.21
C GLU A 37 13.90 34.04 -36.09
N ASP A 38 14.96 34.73 -35.67
CA ASP A 38 16.10 34.90 -36.58
C ASP A 38 17.36 35.50 -35.91
N SER A 39 18.45 34.76 -36.11
CA SER A 39 19.80 35.20 -36.48
C SER A 39 20.77 35.87 -35.46
N ASN A 40 21.79 35.08 -35.12
CA ASN A 40 23.25 35.30 -35.21
C ASN A 40 23.89 36.66 -34.84
N GLY A 41 24.93 36.59 -34.01
CA GLY A 41 25.98 37.60 -33.90
C GLY A 41 27.09 37.21 -32.91
N ASP A 42 28.29 37.04 -33.45
CA ASP A 42 29.52 36.47 -32.87
C ASP A 42 30.21 37.26 -31.74
N ASP A 43 31.04 36.52 -31.00
CA ASP A 43 32.41 36.79 -30.51
C ASP A 43 32.82 38.21 -30.04
N SER A 44 33.38 38.25 -28.81
CA SER A 44 34.83 38.39 -28.55
C SER A 44 35.18 39.23 -27.31
N ASP A 45 36.08 38.64 -26.52
CA ASP A 45 37.27 39.20 -25.89
C ASP A 45 37.24 40.20 -24.72
N ASN A 46 38.07 39.79 -23.74
CA ASN A 46 38.98 40.60 -22.92
C ASN A 46 38.36 41.51 -21.84
N SER A 47 38.96 41.76 -20.68
CA SER A 47 40.16 41.28 -19.98
C SER A 47 40.19 42.10 -18.70
N ASP A 48 40.42 41.44 -17.56
CA ASP A 48 41.52 41.79 -16.65
C ASP A 48 41.60 43.22 -16.10
N SER A 49 41.44 43.38 -14.80
CA SER A 49 42.41 44.08 -13.93
C SER A 49 41.90 44.20 -12.50
N SER A 50 42.91 44.12 -11.64
CA SER A 50 42.96 43.96 -10.21
C SER A 50 42.96 45.29 -9.45
N ASP A 51 43.18 45.18 -8.14
CA ASP A 51 43.71 46.18 -7.20
C ASP A 51 42.66 46.99 -6.41
N ASP A 52 42.83 47.28 -5.12
CA ASP A 52 43.66 46.72 -4.04
C ASP A 52 43.15 47.32 -2.72
N CYS A 53 43.45 46.60 -1.65
CA CYS A 53 43.46 46.82 -0.20
C CYS A 53 42.98 48.09 0.54
N SER A 54 42.58 47.77 1.79
CA SER A 54 42.81 48.43 3.10
C SER A 54 41.65 49.20 3.73
N ASP A 55 41.49 49.29 5.05
CA ASP A 55 41.81 48.52 6.26
C ASP A 55 41.19 49.37 7.38
N SER A 56 40.40 48.79 8.29
CA SER A 56 40.28 49.29 9.67
C SER A 56 39.45 48.34 10.55
N SER A 57 40.17 47.83 11.52
CA SER A 57 39.78 47.07 12.71
C SER A 57 38.83 47.83 13.64
N ASP A 58 37.82 47.16 14.21
CA ASP A 58 37.83 46.79 15.63
C ASP A 58 36.52 46.12 16.13
N ASP A 59 36.74 45.10 16.95
CA ASP A 59 35.95 44.54 18.05
C ASP A 59 34.65 43.72 17.84
N SER A 60 34.88 42.41 17.72
CA SER A 60 34.35 41.32 18.55
C SER A 60 32.93 41.43 19.14
N CYS A 61 32.01 40.65 18.57
CA CYS A 61 30.97 39.93 19.31
C CYS A 61 30.69 38.58 18.60
N THR A 62 30.99 37.50 19.31
CA THR A 62 30.90 36.10 18.88
C THR A 62 29.50 35.73 18.36
N ALA A 63 29.42 35.36 17.09
CA ALA A 63 28.27 34.68 16.50
C ALA A 63 28.21 33.22 16.97
N PRO A 64 27.02 32.67 17.30
CA PRO A 64 26.89 31.25 17.58
C PRO A 64 26.98 30.46 16.27
N ASP A 65 28.13 29.82 16.14
CA ASP A 65 28.40 28.48 15.61
C ASP A 65 27.48 27.93 14.50
N SER A 66 28.09 27.90 13.32
CA SER A 66 27.92 26.98 12.20
C SER A 66 26.68 26.05 12.18
N LYS A 67 25.84 26.27 11.16
CA LYS A 67 24.86 25.29 10.67
C LYS A 67 25.60 23.97 10.41
N ARG A 68 25.38 22.96 11.25
CA ARG A 68 25.69 21.57 10.92
C ARG A 68 25.03 21.24 9.57
N PRO A 69 25.75 20.62 8.61
CA PRO A 69 25.12 20.22 7.36
C PRO A 69 24.00 19.23 7.67
N ARG A 70 22.75 19.57 7.31
CA ARG A 70 21.63 18.62 7.32
C ARG A 70 22.03 17.48 6.39
N VAL A 71 22.28 16.30 6.95
CA VAL A 71 22.39 15.06 6.18
C VAL A 71 21.09 14.93 5.39
N GLN A 72 21.13 15.15 4.07
CA GLN A 72 19.98 14.92 3.20
C GLN A 72 19.61 13.45 3.29
N GLN A 73 18.58 13.15 4.06
CA GLN A 73 18.05 11.80 4.19
C GLN A 73 17.36 11.45 2.87
N THR A 74 17.85 10.42 2.17
CA THR A 74 17.19 9.92 0.96
C THR A 74 15.83 9.34 1.34
N LEU A 75 14.75 9.96 0.86
CA LEU A 75 13.38 9.49 1.07
C LEU A 75 12.96 8.54 -0.06
N HIS A 76 12.13 7.57 0.29
CA HIS A 76 11.54 6.59 -0.61
C HIS A 76 10.01 6.60 -0.52
N CYS A 77 9.33 5.93 -1.44
CA CYS A 77 7.86 5.86 -1.45
C CYS A 77 7.28 5.29 -0.13
N GLU A 78 8.02 4.39 0.53
CA GLU A 78 7.62 3.81 1.81
C GLU A 78 7.68 4.79 3.00
N ASP A 79 8.29 5.96 2.82
CA ASP A 79 8.39 6.98 3.87
C ASP A 79 7.17 7.90 3.91
N TYR A 80 6.33 7.90 2.86
CA TYR A 80 5.13 8.73 2.77
C TYR A 80 3.92 8.02 3.34
N THR A 81 3.21 8.70 4.23
CA THR A 81 2.17 8.09 5.07
C THR A 81 0.82 8.78 4.98
N VAL A 82 0.79 9.97 4.38
CA VAL A 82 -0.39 10.76 4.08
C VAL A 82 -0.47 10.92 2.56
N GLY A 83 -1.58 10.48 1.97
CA GLY A 83 -1.94 10.73 0.58
C GLY A 83 -2.98 11.85 0.49
N TRP A 84 -2.73 12.84 -0.35
CA TRP A 84 -3.60 14.00 -0.55
C TRP A 84 -3.93 14.13 -2.04
N VAL A 85 -5.19 13.95 -2.40
CA VAL A 85 -5.67 14.09 -3.79
C VAL A 85 -6.40 15.42 -3.95
N CYS A 86 -6.09 16.12 -5.04
CA CYS A 86 -6.73 17.36 -5.49
C CYS A 86 -7.30 17.17 -6.90
N ALA A 87 -8.41 17.83 -7.22
CA ALA A 87 -9.01 17.81 -8.55
C ALA A 87 -8.41 18.88 -9.48
N LEU A 88 -8.07 20.06 -8.94
CA LEU A 88 -7.67 21.21 -9.74
C LEU A 88 -6.25 21.71 -9.39
N PRO A 89 -5.53 22.32 -10.35
CA PRO A 89 -4.21 22.91 -10.10
C PRO A 89 -4.19 23.95 -8.97
N LYS A 90 -5.26 24.74 -8.82
CA LYS A 90 -5.40 25.72 -7.73
C LYS A 90 -5.52 25.05 -6.35
N GLU A 91 -6.18 23.90 -6.29
CA GLU A 91 -6.29 23.10 -5.06
C GLU A 91 -4.94 22.48 -4.71
N MET A 92 -4.22 21.95 -5.71
CA MET A 92 -2.85 21.46 -5.50
C MET A 92 -1.92 22.58 -5.05
N LYS A 93 -2.01 23.79 -5.63
CA LYS A 93 -1.21 24.94 -5.19
C LYS A 93 -1.53 25.33 -3.74
N ALA A 94 -2.80 25.36 -3.35
CA ALA A 94 -3.19 25.57 -1.94
C ALA A 94 -2.60 24.49 -1.02
N ALA A 95 -2.71 23.21 -1.41
CA ALA A 95 -2.15 22.10 -0.64
C ALA A 95 -0.62 22.19 -0.49
N ARG A 96 0.08 22.55 -1.57
CA ARG A 96 1.54 22.75 -1.57
C ARG A 96 1.98 23.88 -0.65
N LEU A 97 1.21 24.98 -0.61
CA LEU A 97 1.49 26.11 0.29
C LEU A 97 1.37 25.73 1.77
N MET A 98 0.55 24.72 2.10
CA MET A 98 0.35 24.26 3.48
C MET A 98 1.46 23.34 4.01
N LEU A 99 2.39 22.91 3.17
CA LEU A 99 3.52 22.08 3.56
C LEU A 99 4.54 22.89 4.38
N ASP A 100 5.16 22.28 5.38
CA ASP A 100 6.21 22.90 6.18
C ASP A 100 7.54 22.93 5.39
N ASP A 101 7.93 21.81 4.77
CA ASP A 101 9.03 21.71 3.81
C ASP A 101 8.62 20.91 2.55
N LEU A 102 9.22 21.25 1.41
CA LEU A 102 9.14 20.47 0.18
C LEU A 102 10.29 19.47 0.12
N HIS A 103 10.00 18.24 -0.31
CA HIS A 103 11.01 17.22 -0.57
C HIS A 103 11.40 17.19 -2.05
N GLU A 104 12.57 16.63 -2.34
CA GLU A 104 12.98 16.35 -3.72
C GLU A 104 12.06 15.33 -4.39
N SER A 105 11.85 15.50 -5.70
CA SER A 105 11.05 14.57 -6.49
C SER A 105 11.68 13.17 -6.51
N LEU A 106 10.87 12.15 -6.25
CA LEU A 106 11.28 10.77 -6.43
C LEU A 106 11.34 10.39 -7.92
N ALA A 107 12.14 9.37 -8.24
CA ALA A 107 12.18 8.82 -9.60
C ALA A 107 10.77 8.34 -10.04
N LYS A 108 10.48 8.47 -11.33
CA LYS A 108 9.20 8.04 -11.91
C LYS A 108 8.93 6.57 -11.56
N ILE A 109 7.74 6.31 -11.04
CA ILE A 109 7.34 4.98 -10.58
C ILE A 109 6.83 4.19 -11.79
N PRO A 110 7.44 3.04 -12.14
CA PRO A 110 7.02 2.28 -13.32
C PRO A 110 5.56 1.84 -13.23
N GLY A 111 4.78 2.15 -14.28
CA GLY A 111 3.35 1.82 -14.35
C GLY A 111 2.43 2.79 -13.61
N ASP A 112 2.97 3.87 -13.05
CA ASP A 112 2.21 4.98 -12.50
C ASP A 112 2.41 6.23 -13.37
N GLU A 113 1.30 6.75 -13.89
CA GLU A 113 1.28 7.93 -14.77
C GLU A 113 1.05 9.24 -13.99
N ASN A 114 0.77 9.16 -12.68
CA ASN A 114 0.56 10.33 -11.86
C ASN A 114 1.85 11.15 -11.70
N THR A 115 1.68 12.45 -11.58
CA THR A 115 2.73 13.36 -11.09
C THR A 115 2.45 13.71 -9.64
N TYR A 116 3.50 13.61 -8.81
CA TYR A 116 3.39 13.81 -7.37
C TYR A 116 4.20 15.02 -6.91
N THR A 117 3.67 15.73 -5.92
CA THR A 117 4.44 16.66 -5.09
C THR A 117 4.70 16.04 -3.72
N PHE A 118 5.89 16.26 -3.19
CA PHE A 118 6.36 15.65 -1.95
C PHE A 118 6.71 16.71 -0.91
N GLY A 119 6.38 16.45 0.34
CA GLY A 119 6.79 17.29 1.46
C GLY A 119 6.34 16.72 2.80
N ASN A 120 6.31 17.57 3.81
CA ASN A 120 5.85 17.20 5.15
C ASN A 120 4.97 18.27 5.79
N ILE A 121 4.13 17.86 6.74
CA ILE A 121 3.53 18.74 7.76
C ILE A 121 3.86 18.11 9.10
N ARG A 122 4.54 18.87 9.96
CA ARG A 122 5.21 18.36 11.16
C ARG A 122 6.05 17.14 10.80
N ASP A 123 5.84 16.02 11.51
CA ASP A 123 6.58 14.79 11.31
C ASP A 123 5.87 13.78 10.38
N HIS A 124 4.87 14.23 9.61
CA HIS A 124 4.15 13.41 8.65
C HIS A 124 4.60 13.73 7.22
N ASN A 125 5.15 12.74 6.53
CA ASN A 125 5.49 12.85 5.11
C ASN A 125 4.24 12.69 4.24
N ILE A 126 4.02 13.66 3.36
CA ILE A 126 2.83 13.82 2.53
C ILE A 126 3.21 13.69 1.07
N VAL A 127 2.41 12.91 0.34
CA VAL A 127 2.43 12.87 -1.12
C VAL A 127 1.12 13.44 -1.66
N ILE A 128 1.23 14.42 -2.55
CA ILE A 128 0.10 15.13 -3.16
C ILE A 128 0.02 14.74 -4.64
N ALA A 129 -1.17 14.39 -5.11
CA ALA A 129 -1.46 14.22 -6.55
C ALA A 129 -2.61 15.13 -6.98
N CYS A 130 -2.56 15.59 -8.23
CA CYS A 130 -3.65 16.30 -8.89
C CYS A 130 -4.17 15.42 -10.02
N LEU A 131 -5.45 15.53 -10.33
CA LEU A 131 -6.00 14.96 -11.55
C LEU A 131 -5.30 15.55 -12.78
N PRO A 132 -5.13 14.78 -13.88
CA PRO A 132 -4.54 15.27 -15.11
C PRO A 132 -5.29 16.51 -15.65
N SER A 133 -4.55 17.44 -16.27
CA SER A 133 -5.15 18.64 -16.85
C SER A 133 -6.26 18.29 -17.85
N GLY A 134 -7.39 18.98 -17.77
CA GLY A 134 -8.56 18.73 -18.61
C GLY A 134 -9.38 17.49 -18.23
N GLN A 135 -8.97 16.72 -17.22
CA GLN A 135 -9.73 15.58 -16.71
C GLN A 135 -10.28 15.89 -15.32
N TYR A 136 -11.56 15.58 -15.11
CA TYR A 136 -12.26 15.75 -13.84
C TYR A 136 -13.31 14.64 -13.70
N GLY A 137 -13.92 14.55 -12.52
CA GLY A 137 -14.93 13.55 -12.23
C GLY A 137 -14.41 12.29 -11.56
N ILE A 138 -15.35 11.45 -11.17
CA ILE A 138 -15.23 10.21 -10.38
C ILE A 138 -14.19 9.26 -10.98
N THR A 139 -14.19 9.07 -12.30
CA THR A 139 -13.30 8.09 -12.96
C THR A 139 -11.84 8.51 -12.90
N SER A 140 -11.53 9.77 -13.22
CA SER A 140 -10.15 10.28 -13.18
C SER A 140 -9.62 10.27 -11.75
N ALA A 141 -10.46 10.67 -10.80
CA ALA A 141 -10.12 10.65 -9.39
C ALA A 141 -9.80 9.23 -8.87
N ALA A 142 -10.59 8.22 -9.27
CA ALA A 142 -10.35 6.83 -8.90
C ALA A 142 -9.01 6.29 -9.44
N ILE A 143 -8.64 6.63 -10.68
CA ILE A 143 -7.36 6.23 -11.30
C ILE A 143 -6.18 6.82 -10.53
N VAL A 144 -6.22 8.13 -10.28
CA VAL A 144 -5.17 8.83 -9.52
C VAL A 144 -5.00 8.22 -8.14
N ALA A 145 -6.10 8.01 -7.43
CA ALA A 145 -6.09 7.46 -6.08
C ALA A 145 -5.57 6.01 -6.03
N GLU A 146 -5.96 5.14 -6.96
CA GLU A 146 -5.51 3.74 -7.00
C GLU A 146 -4.02 3.63 -7.35
N ASN A 147 -3.53 4.45 -8.27
CA ASN A 147 -2.11 4.54 -8.58
C ASN A 147 -1.30 5.01 -7.35
N MET A 148 -1.75 6.07 -6.67
CA MET A 148 -1.14 6.54 -5.42
C MET A 148 -1.09 5.43 -4.37
N ARG A 149 -2.20 4.70 -4.17
CA ARG A 149 -2.29 3.60 -3.21
C ARG A 149 -1.29 2.48 -3.50
N ARG A 150 -1.05 2.17 -4.78
CA ARG A 150 -0.10 1.13 -5.21
C ARG A 150 1.34 1.58 -5.05
N SER A 151 1.63 2.81 -5.43
CA SER A 151 2.96 3.41 -5.45
C SER A 151 3.49 3.73 -4.06
N PHE A 152 2.60 4.07 -3.12
CA PHE A 152 2.95 4.48 -1.76
C PHE A 152 2.27 3.55 -0.73
N PRO A 153 2.87 2.36 -0.47
CA PRO A 153 2.22 1.32 0.34
C PRO A 153 2.09 1.69 1.83
N SER A 154 2.79 2.72 2.29
CA SER A 154 2.76 3.20 3.67
C SER A 154 1.67 4.24 3.95
N ILE A 155 0.89 4.66 2.93
CA ILE A 155 -0.21 5.61 3.11
C ILE A 155 -1.31 5.00 3.98
N LYS A 156 -1.52 5.64 5.14
CA LYS A 156 -2.59 5.32 6.11
C LYS A 156 -3.66 6.40 6.17
N VAL A 157 -3.26 7.66 6.00
CA VAL A 157 -4.17 8.80 5.94
C VAL A 157 -4.41 9.15 4.49
N ARG A 158 -5.67 9.24 4.09
CA ARG A 158 -6.09 9.52 2.73
C ARG A 158 -7.06 10.67 2.77
N LEU A 159 -6.76 11.73 2.04
CA LEU A 159 -7.54 12.95 1.98
C LEU A 159 -7.91 13.26 0.53
N MET A 160 -9.15 13.65 0.31
CA MET A 160 -9.58 14.34 -0.90
C MET A 160 -9.91 15.77 -0.51
N VAL A 161 -9.09 16.73 -0.94
CA VAL A 161 -9.22 18.13 -0.53
C VAL A 161 -9.35 19.01 -1.75
N GLY A 162 -10.34 19.88 -1.75
CA GLY A 162 -10.55 20.80 -2.85
C GLY A 162 -11.70 21.75 -2.59
N ILE A 163 -12.29 22.29 -3.65
CA ILE A 163 -13.45 23.18 -3.59
C ILE A 163 -14.75 22.40 -3.81
N GLY A 164 -15.85 22.96 -3.35
CA GLY A 164 -17.21 22.49 -3.62
C GLY A 164 -18.19 23.65 -3.61
N GLY A 165 -19.39 23.41 -4.13
CA GLY A 165 -20.49 24.37 -4.06
C GLY A 165 -21.34 24.13 -2.81
N GLY A 166 -21.60 25.15 -2.01
CA GLY A 166 -22.37 25.05 -0.78
C GLY A 166 -23.85 24.75 -1.02
N ALA A 167 -24.51 24.18 -0.02
CA ALA A 167 -25.94 23.94 0.02
C ALA A 167 -26.55 24.71 1.21
N PRO A 168 -26.91 25.99 1.02
CA PRO A 168 -27.31 26.87 2.11
C PRO A 168 -28.80 26.76 2.50
N ASP A 169 -29.54 25.78 1.96
CA ASP A 169 -31.00 25.71 2.11
C ASP A 169 -31.43 25.41 3.57
N LYS A 170 -30.83 24.40 4.20
CA LYS A 170 -31.11 24.02 5.61
C LYS A 170 -30.02 24.44 6.58
N HIS A 171 -28.86 24.84 6.06
CA HIS A 171 -27.64 25.08 6.82
C HIS A 171 -27.06 26.46 6.47
N ASP A 172 -26.53 27.19 7.45
CA ASP A 172 -25.85 28.48 7.20
C ASP A 172 -24.43 28.27 6.65
N VAL A 173 -24.31 27.60 5.50
CA VAL A 173 -23.04 27.43 4.77
C VAL A 173 -22.72 28.70 4.00
N ARG A 174 -21.48 29.22 4.12
CA ARG A 174 -21.05 30.48 3.47
C ARG A 174 -19.82 30.28 2.59
N LEU A 175 -19.60 31.19 1.64
CA LEU A 175 -18.37 31.20 0.85
C LEU A 175 -17.14 31.29 1.77
N GLY A 176 -16.14 30.47 1.49
CA GLY A 176 -14.94 30.30 2.30
C GLY A 176 -15.08 29.32 3.48
N ASP A 177 -16.29 28.93 3.88
CA ASP A 177 -16.49 27.88 4.88
C ASP A 177 -15.90 26.54 4.41
N VAL A 178 -15.66 25.64 5.37
CA VAL A 178 -15.14 24.30 5.12
C VAL A 178 -16.21 23.27 5.47
N VAL A 179 -16.49 22.36 4.54
CA VAL A 179 -17.34 21.18 4.75
C VAL A 179 -16.47 19.94 4.82
N VAL A 180 -16.69 19.11 5.83
CA VAL A 180 -15.95 17.88 6.07
C VAL A 180 -16.93 16.71 6.06
N SER A 181 -16.64 15.67 5.26
CA SER A 181 -17.52 14.50 5.19
C SER A 181 -17.62 13.81 6.54
N HIS A 182 -18.85 13.66 7.03
CA HIS A 182 -19.13 13.08 8.33
C HIS A 182 -20.36 12.17 8.25
N PRO A 183 -20.27 10.91 8.71
CA PRO A 183 -21.43 10.03 8.78
C PRO A 183 -22.53 10.61 9.67
N THR A 184 -23.78 10.47 9.24
CA THR A 184 -24.98 10.84 9.99
C THR A 184 -25.80 9.57 10.30
N ALA A 185 -26.97 9.72 10.92
CA ALA A 185 -27.87 8.59 11.15
C ALA A 185 -28.35 7.93 9.84
N THR A 186 -28.36 8.68 8.73
CA THR A 186 -28.95 8.26 7.44
C THR A 186 -27.95 8.23 6.29
N SER A 187 -26.69 8.63 6.51
CA SER A 187 -25.68 8.75 5.45
C SER A 187 -24.29 8.37 5.94
N THR A 188 -23.46 7.83 5.04
CA THR A 188 -22.06 7.49 5.30
C THR A 188 -21.12 8.70 5.18
N GLY A 189 -21.65 9.89 4.88
CA GLY A 189 -20.93 11.16 4.79
C GLY A 189 -20.66 11.63 3.35
N VAL A 190 -20.72 10.72 2.38
CA VAL A 190 -20.69 11.03 0.94
C VAL A 190 -21.83 10.30 0.26
N VAL A 191 -22.64 11.00 -0.52
CA VAL A 191 -23.81 10.44 -1.22
C VAL A 191 -23.66 10.65 -2.73
N PRO A 192 -23.68 9.57 -3.54
CA PRO A 192 -23.69 9.71 -4.98
C PRO A 192 -25.12 10.00 -5.48
N TYR A 193 -25.43 11.26 -5.79
CA TYR A 193 -26.81 11.68 -6.05
C TYR A 193 -27.31 11.41 -7.48
N ASN A 194 -26.43 10.94 -8.37
CA ASN A 194 -26.80 10.50 -9.72
C ASN A 194 -26.64 8.98 -9.94
N PHE A 195 -26.30 8.21 -8.88
CA PHE A 195 -26.11 6.76 -8.94
C PHE A 195 -27.29 5.98 -8.34
N GLY A 196 -28.16 5.45 -9.20
CA GLY A 196 -29.42 4.84 -8.78
C GLY A 196 -30.27 4.38 -9.97
N LYS A 197 -31.52 4.05 -9.70
CA LYS A 197 -32.49 3.62 -10.71
C LYS A 197 -33.58 4.66 -10.87
N THR A 198 -33.95 4.94 -12.12
CA THR A 198 -35.16 5.69 -12.42
C THR A 198 -36.36 4.73 -12.34
N VAL A 199 -37.31 5.02 -11.45
CA VAL A 199 -38.56 4.27 -11.27
C VAL A 199 -39.73 4.97 -11.97
N GLN A 200 -40.96 4.45 -11.82
CA GLN A 200 -42.16 5.01 -12.45
C GLN A 200 -42.29 6.51 -12.18
N ALA A 201 -42.81 7.23 -13.19
CA ALA A 201 -42.92 8.69 -13.20
C ALA A 201 -41.58 9.46 -13.15
N GLY A 202 -40.46 8.83 -13.48
CA GLY A 202 -39.16 9.50 -13.59
C GLY A 202 -38.49 9.79 -12.25
N ARG A 203 -39.02 9.25 -11.15
CA ARG A 203 -38.43 9.39 -9.82
C ARG A 203 -37.12 8.61 -9.75
N PHE A 204 -36.09 9.22 -9.18
CA PHE A 204 -34.81 8.57 -8.93
C PHE A 204 -34.80 7.88 -7.57
N GLU A 205 -34.28 6.66 -7.51
CA GLU A 205 -34.10 5.87 -6.29
C GLU A 205 -32.63 5.46 -6.17
N GLN A 206 -31.98 5.88 -5.08
CA GLN A 206 -30.59 5.52 -4.79
C GLN A 206 -30.48 4.02 -4.47
N THR A 207 -29.55 3.32 -5.13
CA THR A 207 -29.44 1.85 -5.02
C THR A 207 -28.20 1.35 -4.25
N GLY A 208 -27.61 2.17 -3.38
CA GLY A 208 -26.47 1.76 -2.57
C GLY A 208 -25.89 2.87 -1.70
N PHE A 209 -24.98 2.49 -0.81
CA PHE A 209 -24.23 3.39 0.05
C PHE A 209 -22.74 3.23 -0.23
N LEU A 210 -22.01 4.34 -0.28
CA LEU A 210 -20.55 4.34 -0.32
C LEU A 210 -19.98 4.06 1.06
N ASN A 211 -18.75 3.56 1.12
CA ASN A 211 -18.01 3.47 2.37
C ASN A 211 -17.94 4.83 3.11
N LYS A 212 -17.94 4.76 4.44
CA LYS A 212 -17.71 5.94 5.30
C LYS A 212 -16.22 6.27 5.42
N PRO A 213 -15.86 7.51 5.79
CA PRO A 213 -14.47 7.85 6.11
C PRO A 213 -13.87 6.89 7.15
N PRO A 214 -12.56 6.56 7.06
CA PRO A 214 -11.88 5.69 8.00
C PRO A 214 -12.10 6.08 9.47
N ARG A 215 -12.26 5.07 10.34
CA ARG A 215 -12.54 5.28 11.78
C ARG A 215 -11.46 6.13 12.45
N GLU A 216 -10.20 5.93 12.05
CA GLU A 216 -9.05 6.66 12.57
C GLU A 216 -9.18 8.16 12.26
N LEU A 217 -9.59 8.53 11.04
CA LEU A 217 -9.81 9.93 10.67
C LEU A 217 -11.03 10.51 11.37
N LEU A 218 -12.10 9.73 11.55
CA LEU A 218 -13.25 10.17 12.33
C LEU A 218 -12.92 10.44 13.80
N ALA A 219 -12.01 9.66 14.40
CA ALA A 219 -11.52 9.92 15.76
C ALA A 219 -10.69 11.21 15.84
N VAL A 220 -9.87 11.47 14.82
CA VAL A 220 -9.11 12.72 14.70
C VAL A 220 -10.04 13.92 14.52
N VAL A 221 -11.07 13.79 13.68
CA VAL A 221 -12.12 14.81 13.53
C VAL A 221 -12.82 15.07 14.86
N ALA A 222 -13.18 14.02 15.61
CA ALA A 222 -13.80 14.18 16.93
C ALA A 222 -12.91 14.95 17.91
N LYS A 223 -11.58 14.71 17.89
CA LYS A 223 -10.61 15.46 18.69
C LYS A 223 -10.50 16.92 18.24
N LEU A 224 -10.46 17.21 16.94
CA LEU A 224 -10.46 18.60 16.48
C LEU A 224 -11.73 19.35 16.88
N ARG A 225 -12.87 18.67 16.81
CA ARG A 225 -14.16 19.20 17.23
C ARG A 225 -14.26 19.42 18.73
N SER A 226 -13.46 18.77 19.58
CA SER A 226 -13.45 19.10 21.01
C SER A 226 -12.74 20.42 21.31
N ASP A 227 -11.85 20.87 20.41
CA ASP A 227 -11.13 22.15 20.50
C ASP A 227 -11.81 23.27 19.67
N ASP A 228 -13.12 23.13 19.40
CA ASP A 228 -13.93 23.82 18.38
C ASP A 228 -13.76 25.34 18.34
N SER A 229 -13.68 25.99 19.51
CA SER A 229 -13.70 27.45 19.60
C SER A 229 -12.49 28.14 18.98
N SER A 230 -11.37 27.41 18.84
CA SER A 230 -10.09 27.97 18.37
C SER A 230 -9.74 27.55 16.95
N LEU A 231 -10.46 26.58 16.36
CA LEU A 231 -10.12 26.03 15.05
C LEU A 231 -10.31 27.05 13.90
N PRO A 232 -11.42 27.82 13.83
CA PRO A 232 -11.56 28.90 12.85
C PRO A 232 -10.43 29.93 12.92
N ASP A 233 -9.95 30.25 14.13
CA ASP A 233 -8.87 31.20 14.34
C ASP A 233 -7.53 30.63 13.86
N ARG A 234 -7.26 29.33 14.12
CA ARG A 234 -6.05 28.65 13.63
C ARG A 234 -6.02 28.54 12.10
N ILE A 235 -7.17 28.29 11.48
CA ILE A 235 -7.29 28.29 10.02
C ILE A 235 -6.97 29.68 9.47
N SER A 236 -7.59 30.73 10.01
CA SER A 236 -7.33 32.11 9.59
C SER A 236 -5.87 32.52 9.83
N ALA A 237 -5.28 32.11 10.96
CA ALA A 237 -3.87 32.37 11.26
C ALA A 237 -2.92 31.66 10.28
N SER A 238 -3.23 30.41 9.92
CA SER A 238 -2.45 29.66 8.91
C SER A 238 -2.50 30.36 7.55
N LEU A 239 -3.66 30.87 7.16
CA LEU A 239 -3.82 31.64 5.91
C LEU A 239 -3.05 32.97 5.94
N GLY A 240 -3.03 33.67 7.09
CA GLY A 240 -2.22 34.89 7.27
C GLY A 240 -0.72 34.61 7.14
N GLN A 241 -0.23 33.53 7.75
CA GLN A 241 1.18 33.13 7.65
C GLN A 241 1.61 32.79 6.22
N LEU A 242 0.71 32.26 5.37
CA LEU A 242 1.02 32.02 3.96
C LEU A 242 1.28 33.32 3.21
N GLN A 243 0.49 34.36 3.48
CA GLN A 243 0.64 35.67 2.85
C GLN A 243 2.01 36.29 3.17
N GLU A 244 2.49 36.09 4.40
CA GLU A 244 3.80 36.59 4.84
C GLU A 244 4.97 35.81 4.22
N ARG A 245 4.81 34.49 4.02
CA ARG A 245 5.91 33.60 3.60
C ARG A 245 6.09 33.50 2.09
N ASP A 246 5.03 33.63 1.30
CA ASP A 246 5.07 33.44 -0.15
C ASP A 246 4.16 34.47 -0.87
N PRO A 247 4.73 35.45 -1.59
CA PRO A 247 3.96 36.43 -2.37
C PRO A 247 3.02 35.80 -3.42
N SER A 248 3.32 34.59 -3.90
CA SER A 248 2.45 33.86 -4.84
C SER A 248 1.16 33.35 -4.22
N SER A 249 0.98 33.52 -2.89
CA SER A 249 -0.24 33.19 -2.17
C SER A 249 -1.32 34.28 -2.23
N ALA A 250 -1.04 35.46 -2.82
CA ALA A 250 -2.00 36.57 -2.91
C ALA A 250 -3.40 36.19 -3.47
N PRO A 251 -3.53 35.28 -4.48
CA PRO A 251 -4.84 34.83 -4.95
C PRO A 251 -5.64 34.02 -3.92
N PHE A 252 -4.98 33.44 -2.91
CA PHE A 252 -5.57 32.55 -1.90
C PHE A 252 -6.11 33.31 -0.68
N THR A 253 -6.34 34.61 -0.83
CA THR A 253 -6.86 35.50 0.20
C THR A 253 -8.34 35.76 -0.01
N LYS A 254 -9.06 36.11 1.06
CA LYS A 254 -10.49 36.42 0.97
C LYS A 254 -10.67 37.58 -0.02
N PRO A 255 -11.51 37.45 -1.06
CA PRO A 255 -11.72 38.52 -2.03
C PRO A 255 -12.22 39.80 -1.32
N PRO A 256 -11.50 40.93 -1.40
CA PRO A 256 -11.90 42.16 -0.69
C PRO A 256 -13.13 42.81 -1.34
N ASP A 257 -13.26 42.72 -2.67
CA ASP A 257 -14.28 43.42 -3.46
C ASP A 257 -15.46 42.52 -3.88
N ASP A 258 -15.51 41.28 -3.41
CA ASP A 258 -16.57 40.33 -3.76
C ASP A 258 -17.17 39.69 -2.49
N PRO A 259 -18.14 40.36 -1.84
CA PRO A 259 -18.72 39.87 -0.60
C PRO A 259 -19.52 38.58 -0.82
N ASP A 260 -19.74 37.85 0.27
CA ASP A 260 -20.62 36.69 0.28
C ASP A 260 -22.07 37.10 -0.07
N ARG A 261 -22.57 36.64 -1.22
CA ARG A 261 -23.90 36.92 -1.75
C ARG A 261 -24.65 35.63 -1.98
N LEU A 262 -25.74 35.43 -1.24
CA LEU A 262 -26.67 34.33 -1.47
C LEU A 262 -27.95 34.88 -2.10
N PHE A 263 -28.29 34.41 -3.29
CA PHE A 263 -29.55 34.73 -3.96
C PHE A 263 -30.64 33.71 -3.60
N ASP A 264 -31.89 34.11 -3.72
CA ASP A 264 -33.03 33.18 -3.64
C ASP A 264 -32.88 32.08 -4.69
N ALA A 265 -33.08 30.82 -4.31
CA ALA A 265 -32.87 29.69 -5.22
C ALA A 265 -33.82 29.64 -6.43
N THR A 266 -34.89 30.45 -6.44
CA THR A 266 -35.80 30.63 -7.59
C THR A 266 -35.30 31.68 -8.58
N TYR A 267 -34.30 32.47 -8.21
CA TYR A 267 -33.69 33.46 -9.08
C TYR A 267 -32.52 32.83 -9.80
N ASP A 268 -32.50 32.95 -11.12
CA ASP A 268 -31.38 32.50 -11.93
C ASP A 268 -30.47 33.66 -12.30
N HIS A 269 -29.19 33.35 -12.38
CA HIS A 269 -28.17 34.28 -12.86
C HIS A 269 -28.49 34.75 -14.28
N ILE A 270 -28.14 36.02 -14.57
CA ILE A 270 -28.43 36.65 -15.86
C ILE A 270 -27.62 35.96 -16.96
N LYS A 271 -28.31 35.46 -18.00
CA LYS A 271 -27.68 34.78 -19.13
C LYS A 271 -26.71 35.72 -19.85
N GLY A 272 -25.50 35.23 -20.11
CA GLY A 272 -24.45 35.96 -20.84
C GLY A 272 -23.55 36.83 -19.96
N GLU A 273 -23.82 36.92 -18.65
CA GLU A 273 -22.95 37.64 -17.71
C GLU A 273 -22.03 36.67 -16.95
N ASP A 274 -20.76 37.04 -16.77
CA ASP A 274 -19.79 36.22 -16.02
C ASP A 274 -19.81 36.47 -14.51
N THR A 275 -20.45 37.54 -14.06
CA THR A 275 -20.45 37.98 -12.65
C THR A 275 -21.85 38.43 -12.22
N CYS A 276 -22.13 38.32 -10.92
CA CYS A 276 -23.41 38.74 -10.35
C CYS A 276 -23.53 40.27 -10.14
N ALA A 277 -22.66 41.08 -10.75
CA ALA A 277 -22.69 42.54 -10.60
C ALA A 277 -23.99 43.17 -11.14
N LYS A 278 -24.63 42.53 -12.13
CA LYS A 278 -25.91 42.97 -12.71
C LYS A 278 -27.13 42.25 -12.13
N CYS A 279 -26.93 41.30 -11.21
CA CYS A 279 -28.03 40.59 -10.59
C CYS A 279 -28.88 41.50 -9.70
N GLU A 280 -30.16 41.18 -9.60
CA GLU A 280 -31.13 41.95 -8.82
C GLU A 280 -30.82 41.90 -7.31
N ALA A 281 -30.49 43.05 -6.72
CA ALA A 281 -30.21 43.14 -5.29
C ALA A 281 -31.41 42.75 -4.41
N SER A 282 -32.64 42.92 -4.90
CA SER A 282 -33.88 42.50 -4.22
C SER A 282 -34.04 40.97 -4.10
N LYS A 283 -33.25 40.20 -4.85
CA LYS A 283 -33.22 38.73 -4.81
C LYS A 283 -32.17 38.18 -3.86
N LEU A 284 -31.35 39.05 -3.26
CA LEU A 284 -30.40 38.66 -2.22
C LEU A 284 -31.14 38.31 -0.94
N LEU A 285 -30.76 37.19 -0.34
CA LEU A 285 -31.28 36.77 0.96
C LEU A 285 -30.50 37.47 2.07
N GLU A 286 -31.22 38.13 2.97
CA GLU A 286 -30.62 38.67 4.19
C GLU A 286 -30.20 37.55 5.13
N ARG A 287 -28.94 37.61 5.60
CA ARG A 287 -28.37 36.63 6.52
C ARG A 287 -27.83 37.33 7.76
N PRO A 288 -27.97 36.75 8.96
CA PRO A 288 -27.41 37.32 10.18
C PRO A 288 -25.89 37.53 10.06
N ARG A 289 -25.40 38.66 10.58
CA ARG A 289 -23.97 38.94 10.64
C ARG A 289 -23.29 37.94 11.60
N ARG A 290 -22.20 37.31 11.15
CA ARG A 290 -21.39 36.45 12.01
C ARG A 290 -20.51 37.30 12.95
N PRO A 291 -20.15 36.78 14.14
CA PRO A 291 -19.26 37.49 15.07
C PRO A 291 -17.86 37.74 14.50
N THR A 292 -17.37 36.83 13.64
CA THR A 292 -16.08 36.93 12.97
C THR A 292 -16.24 36.64 11.48
N ASP A 293 -15.25 37.07 10.70
CA ASP A 293 -15.13 36.77 9.27
C ASP A 293 -14.38 35.45 8.99
N HIS A 294 -14.09 34.67 10.04
CA HIS A 294 -13.33 33.43 9.93
C HIS A 294 -14.19 32.32 9.30
N PRO A 295 -13.59 31.41 8.52
CA PRO A 295 -14.27 30.23 7.99
C PRO A 295 -14.91 29.39 9.09
N LYS A 296 -16.19 29.02 8.91
CA LYS A 296 -16.85 28.03 9.78
C LYS A 296 -16.65 26.64 9.22
N ILE A 297 -16.55 25.65 10.10
CA ILE A 297 -16.41 24.24 9.74
C ILE A 297 -17.77 23.56 9.93
N HIS A 298 -18.23 22.86 8.90
CA HIS A 298 -19.47 22.10 8.90
C HIS A 298 -19.16 20.62 8.69
N TYR A 299 -19.85 19.75 9.42
CA TYR A 299 -19.64 18.31 9.41
C TYR A 299 -20.92 17.61 8.98
N GLY A 300 -20.91 16.91 7.85
CA GLY A 300 -22.12 16.24 7.37
C GLY A 300 -21.97 15.66 5.98
N VAL A 301 -23.08 15.62 5.24
CA VAL A 301 -23.19 14.95 3.96
C VAL A 301 -22.60 15.81 2.84
N ILE A 302 -21.76 15.19 2.00
CA ILE A 302 -21.27 15.76 0.75
C ILE A 302 -21.92 15.01 -0.41
N ALA A 303 -22.61 15.73 -1.30
CA ALA A 303 -23.23 15.17 -2.50
C ALA A 303 -22.21 15.12 -3.65
N SER A 304 -22.00 13.95 -4.23
CA SER A 304 -20.97 13.69 -5.24
C SER A 304 -21.57 13.19 -6.57
N ALA A 305 -21.18 13.76 -7.70
CA ALA A 305 -21.56 13.25 -9.03
C ALA A 305 -20.68 13.81 -10.16
N ASP A 306 -20.62 13.12 -11.30
CA ASP A 306 -19.97 13.61 -12.53
C ASP A 306 -20.69 14.80 -13.22
N GLN A 307 -21.66 15.44 -12.55
CA GLN A 307 -22.42 16.59 -13.08
C GLN A 307 -22.32 17.79 -12.16
N VAL A 308 -21.94 18.94 -12.71
CA VAL A 308 -21.91 20.21 -11.94
C VAL A 308 -23.33 20.62 -11.57
N MET A 309 -23.63 20.76 -10.27
CA MET A 309 -24.87 21.37 -9.81
C MET A 309 -24.85 22.90 -10.08
N LYS A 310 -25.77 23.36 -10.93
CA LYS A 310 -25.91 24.78 -11.34
C LYS A 310 -27.36 25.30 -11.28
N HIS A 311 -28.24 24.61 -10.57
CA HIS A 311 -29.66 24.96 -10.53
C HIS A 311 -30.20 24.95 -9.10
N GLY A 312 -30.55 26.13 -8.59
CA GLY A 312 -30.91 26.34 -7.19
C GLY A 312 -32.11 25.52 -6.73
N LEU A 313 -33.13 25.34 -7.57
CA LEU A 313 -34.30 24.52 -7.23
C LEU A 313 -33.99 23.03 -7.16
N THR A 314 -33.15 22.52 -8.07
CA THR A 314 -32.71 21.11 -8.01
C THR A 314 -31.83 20.87 -6.79
N ARG A 315 -30.93 21.80 -6.47
CA ARG A 315 -30.14 21.79 -5.23
C ARG A 315 -31.05 21.69 -3.99
N ARG A 316 -32.08 22.54 -3.92
CA ARG A 316 -33.04 22.55 -2.81
C ARG A 316 -33.80 21.24 -2.70
N GLN A 317 -34.25 20.67 -3.81
CA GLN A 317 -34.90 19.36 -3.83
C GLN A 317 -33.99 18.27 -3.24
N LEU A 318 -32.72 18.22 -3.65
CA LEU A 318 -31.74 17.28 -3.10
C LEU A 318 -31.42 17.55 -1.62
N ALA A 319 -31.57 18.80 -1.15
CA ALA A 319 -31.49 19.13 0.27
C ALA A 319 -32.65 18.55 1.09
N ASP A 320 -33.80 18.33 0.48
CA ASP A 320 -34.90 17.60 1.12
C ASP A 320 -34.67 16.09 1.18
N ASP A 321 -34.06 15.54 0.14
CA ASP A 321 -33.84 14.09 0.03
C ASP A 321 -32.62 13.60 0.83
N HIS A 322 -31.53 14.36 0.84
CA HIS A 322 -30.22 13.90 1.33
C HIS A 322 -29.55 14.82 2.37
N ASP A 323 -30.10 16.02 2.58
CA ASP A 323 -29.55 17.04 3.49
C ASP A 323 -28.02 17.29 3.29
N PRO A 324 -27.53 17.50 2.05
CA PRO A 324 -26.13 17.76 1.80
C PRO A 324 -25.75 19.18 2.27
N LEU A 325 -24.49 19.33 2.67
CA LEU A 325 -23.87 20.61 3.00
C LEU A 325 -23.16 21.23 1.80
N CYS A 326 -22.70 20.41 0.86
CA CYS A 326 -22.11 20.86 -0.40
C CYS A 326 -22.19 19.79 -1.50
N PHE A 327 -21.94 20.24 -2.74
CA PHE A 327 -21.84 19.42 -3.95
C PHE A 327 -20.42 19.48 -4.51
N GLU A 328 -19.90 18.33 -4.95
CA GLU A 328 -18.60 18.17 -5.62
C GLU A 328 -18.64 17.01 -6.62
N MET A 329 -17.54 16.73 -7.33
CA MET A 329 -17.57 15.86 -8.52
C MET A 329 -16.66 14.63 -8.49
N GLU A 330 -15.90 14.38 -7.43
CA GLU A 330 -14.86 13.35 -7.46
C GLU A 330 -15.03 12.27 -6.39
N ALA A 331 -15.50 12.64 -5.19
CA ALA A 331 -15.34 11.80 -4.01
C ALA A 331 -16.01 10.43 -4.11
N ALA A 332 -17.15 10.32 -4.82
CA ALA A 332 -17.83 9.05 -5.01
C ALA A 332 -16.94 7.98 -5.67
N GLY A 333 -15.96 8.37 -6.49
CA GLY A 333 -15.03 7.43 -7.14
C GLY A 333 -13.96 6.90 -6.19
N LEU A 334 -13.74 7.58 -5.06
CA LEU A 334 -12.68 7.26 -4.11
C LEU A 334 -13.18 6.42 -2.94
N MET A 335 -14.39 6.66 -2.44
CA MET A 335 -14.80 6.17 -1.11
C MET A 335 -14.66 4.64 -0.96
N ASP A 336 -14.94 3.85 -1.99
CA ASP A 336 -14.92 2.38 -1.88
C ASP A 336 -13.53 1.76 -2.04
N SER A 337 -12.71 2.26 -2.97
CA SER A 337 -11.37 1.72 -3.30
C SER A 337 -10.22 2.44 -2.58
N PHE A 338 -10.45 3.70 -2.22
CA PHE A 338 -9.53 4.60 -1.53
C PHE A 338 -10.27 5.35 -0.39
N PRO A 339 -10.73 4.65 0.67
CA PRO A 339 -11.45 5.29 1.78
C PRO A 339 -10.67 6.48 2.33
N CYS A 340 -11.27 7.67 2.23
CA CYS A 340 -10.63 8.95 2.54
C CYS A 340 -11.56 9.85 3.35
N LEU A 341 -11.00 10.92 3.93
CA LEU A 341 -11.78 12.05 4.43
C LEU A 341 -11.88 13.09 3.31
N VAL A 342 -13.10 13.57 3.04
CA VAL A 342 -13.37 14.56 1.99
C VAL A 342 -13.53 15.92 2.66
N ILE A 343 -12.77 16.91 2.19
CA ILE A 343 -12.72 18.26 2.76
C ILE A 343 -12.93 19.24 1.61
N ARG A 344 -14.00 20.03 1.68
CA ARG A 344 -14.40 20.96 0.63
C ARG A 344 -14.50 22.38 1.15
N GLY A 345 -13.74 23.28 0.55
CA GLY A 345 -13.90 24.72 0.75
C GLY A 345 -15.02 25.23 -0.15
N ILE A 346 -15.87 26.09 0.36
CA ILE A 346 -17.06 26.53 -0.36
C ILE A 346 -16.75 27.71 -1.27
N CYS A 347 -16.83 27.50 -2.59
CA CYS A 347 -16.48 28.51 -3.59
C CYS A 347 -17.69 29.10 -4.34
N ASP A 348 -18.85 28.46 -4.30
CA ASP A 348 -20.12 28.96 -4.82
C ASP A 348 -21.29 28.31 -4.06
N TYR A 349 -22.54 28.51 -4.49
CA TYR A 349 -23.73 27.94 -3.85
C TYR A 349 -24.42 26.83 -4.65
N SER A 350 -23.71 26.14 -5.54
CA SER A 350 -24.29 25.06 -6.37
C SER A 350 -25.55 25.51 -7.14
N ASP A 351 -25.55 26.75 -7.60
CA ASP A 351 -26.61 27.33 -8.43
C ASP A 351 -26.00 28.04 -9.64
N SER A 352 -26.81 28.85 -10.32
CA SER A 352 -26.41 29.58 -11.53
C SER A 352 -25.49 30.77 -11.23
N HIS A 353 -25.38 31.23 -9.97
CA HIS A 353 -24.58 32.38 -9.54
C HIS A 353 -23.15 31.97 -9.18
N LYS A 354 -22.30 31.83 -10.20
CA LYS A 354 -20.90 31.41 -10.01
C LYS A 354 -20.04 32.52 -9.38
N ALA A 355 -19.28 32.15 -8.35
CA ALA A 355 -18.36 33.04 -7.65
C ALA A 355 -16.89 32.64 -7.91
N LYS A 356 -16.43 32.78 -9.17
CA LYS A 356 -15.10 32.31 -9.61
C LYS A 356 -13.95 32.86 -8.74
N LYS A 357 -14.06 34.10 -8.25
CA LYS A 357 -13.05 34.77 -7.39
C LYS A 357 -12.84 34.09 -6.04
N TRP A 358 -13.79 33.26 -5.60
CA TRP A 358 -13.73 32.58 -4.30
C TRP A 358 -13.01 31.23 -4.36
N GLN A 359 -12.70 30.71 -5.55
CA GLN A 359 -12.16 29.35 -5.69
C GLN A 359 -10.79 29.18 -5.02
N GLU A 360 -9.88 30.14 -5.20
CA GLU A 360 -8.55 30.10 -4.60
C GLU A 360 -8.64 30.21 -3.07
N TYR A 361 -9.41 31.16 -2.54
CA TYR A 361 -9.63 31.29 -1.10
C TYR A 361 -10.28 30.03 -0.50
N ALA A 362 -11.31 29.49 -1.14
CA ALA A 362 -11.96 28.26 -0.70
C ALA A 362 -11.00 27.05 -0.71
N ALA A 363 -10.17 26.92 -1.75
CA ALA A 363 -9.13 25.89 -1.79
C ALA A 363 -8.14 26.06 -0.62
N ALA A 364 -7.78 27.31 -0.30
CA ALA A 364 -6.91 27.63 0.82
C ALA A 364 -7.52 27.26 2.17
N THR A 365 -8.80 27.59 2.42
CA THR A 365 -9.47 27.28 3.69
C THR A 365 -9.61 25.77 3.89
N ALA A 366 -9.92 25.03 2.82
CA ALA A 366 -9.95 23.57 2.83
C ALA A 366 -8.57 22.97 3.14
N ALA A 367 -7.52 23.46 2.47
CA ALA A 367 -6.15 23.01 2.69
C ALA A 367 -5.65 23.35 4.11
N ALA A 368 -6.02 24.52 4.65
CA ALA A 368 -5.70 24.92 6.01
C ALA A 368 -6.37 24.00 7.03
N TYR A 369 -7.64 23.65 6.84
CA TYR A 369 -8.30 22.64 7.68
C TYR A 369 -7.58 21.28 7.60
N ALA A 370 -7.20 20.83 6.40
CA ALA A 370 -6.47 19.59 6.22
C ALA A 370 -5.11 19.60 6.94
N ARG A 371 -4.40 20.74 6.93
CA ARG A 371 -3.18 20.94 7.73
C ARG A 371 -3.45 20.80 9.22
N GLU A 372 -4.46 21.48 9.75
CA GLU A 372 -4.83 21.39 11.16
C GLU A 372 -5.24 19.96 11.57
N LEU A 373 -5.93 19.24 10.67
CA LEU A 373 -6.22 17.83 10.81
C LEU A 373 -4.94 17.00 10.92
N ILE A 374 -4.00 17.15 9.99
CA ILE A 374 -2.73 16.39 10.01
C ILE A 374 -1.92 16.71 11.28
N CYS A 375 -1.89 17.98 11.69
CA CYS A 375 -1.21 18.44 12.89
C CYS A 375 -1.65 17.71 14.17
N VAL A 376 -2.94 17.39 14.31
CA VAL A 376 -3.45 16.70 15.50
C VAL A 376 -3.31 15.17 15.44
N ILE A 377 -2.96 14.61 14.28
CA ILE A 377 -2.77 13.17 14.15
C ILE A 377 -1.52 12.78 14.94
N PRO A 378 -1.65 11.88 15.93
CA PRO A 378 -0.50 11.49 16.71
C PRO A 378 0.53 10.81 15.82
N THR A 379 1.78 11.26 15.95
CA THR A 379 2.90 10.67 15.24
C THR A 379 3.04 9.18 15.52
N HIS A 380 2.70 8.67 16.70
CA HIS A 380 2.69 7.22 16.98
C HIS A 380 1.64 6.40 16.21
N VAL A 381 0.60 7.02 15.64
CA VAL A 381 -0.42 6.33 14.81
C VAL A 381 0.10 6.13 13.37
N ILE A 382 1.02 6.99 12.93
CA ILE A 382 1.49 7.06 11.54
C ILE A 382 2.97 6.67 11.40
N GLN A 383 3.80 7.00 12.37
CA GLN A 383 5.24 6.75 12.45
C GLN A 383 5.62 5.35 12.93
N ASN A 384 4.85 4.31 12.60
CA ASN A 384 5.41 2.96 12.68
C ASN A 384 6.47 2.72 11.59
N SER A 385 6.70 3.69 10.68
CA SER A 385 7.85 3.74 9.74
C SER A 385 9.05 4.53 10.28
N LEU A 386 8.83 5.67 10.98
CA LEU A 386 9.92 6.60 11.36
C LEU A 386 10.54 6.33 12.74
N VAL A 387 9.85 5.65 13.68
CA VAL A 387 10.45 5.28 14.99
C VAL A 387 11.67 4.36 14.82
N HIS A 388 11.75 3.59 13.72
CA HIS A 388 12.87 2.70 13.44
C HIS A 388 14.19 3.44 13.14
N ALA A 389 14.14 4.71 12.73
CA ALA A 389 15.33 5.50 12.44
C ALA A 389 15.95 6.11 13.70
N ASN A 390 15.13 6.57 14.66
CA ASN A 390 15.57 7.36 15.83
C ASN A 390 15.67 6.61 17.17
N LEU A 391 15.35 5.31 17.22
CA LEU A 391 15.68 4.49 18.41
C LEU A 391 17.17 4.59 18.74
N SER A 392 17.52 4.72 20.01
CA SER A 392 18.92 4.58 20.41
C SER A 392 19.44 3.22 19.93
N PRO A 393 20.76 3.06 19.69
CA PRO A 393 21.32 1.75 19.32
C PRO A 393 20.93 0.63 20.31
N ALA A 394 20.73 0.97 21.59
CA ALA A 394 20.27 0.06 22.63
C ALA A 394 18.81 -0.37 22.43
N ASP A 395 17.90 0.56 22.16
CA ASP A 395 16.48 0.24 21.96
C ASP A 395 16.23 -0.55 20.67
N LYS A 396 17.01 -0.27 19.61
CA LYS A 396 17.01 -1.09 18.39
C LYS A 396 17.42 -2.52 18.69
N ALA A 397 18.48 -2.70 19.49
CA ALA A 397 18.95 -4.03 19.86
C ALA A 397 17.92 -4.78 20.71
N MET A 398 17.30 -4.12 21.69
CA MET A 398 16.26 -4.71 22.54
C MET A 398 15.05 -5.13 21.70
N ARG A 399 14.55 -4.27 20.81
CA ARG A 399 13.43 -4.61 19.93
C ARG A 399 13.75 -5.75 18.97
N ARG A 400 14.95 -5.78 18.39
CA ARG A 400 15.38 -6.91 17.54
C ARG A 400 15.32 -8.21 18.32
N LYS A 401 15.78 -8.19 19.57
CA LYS A 401 15.73 -9.34 20.46
C LYS A 401 14.30 -9.80 20.70
N ASP A 402 13.39 -8.89 21.07
CA ASP A 402 11.98 -9.23 21.32
C ASP A 402 11.30 -9.81 20.07
N LEU A 403 11.54 -9.21 18.90
CA LEU A 403 10.98 -9.69 17.63
C LEU A 403 11.56 -11.05 17.25
N TRP A 404 12.87 -11.23 17.39
CA TRP A 404 13.52 -12.50 17.12
C TRP A 404 13.00 -13.60 18.06
N GLU A 405 12.90 -13.34 19.36
CA GLU A 405 12.33 -14.27 20.34
C GLU A 405 10.87 -14.61 20.03
N SER A 406 10.09 -13.62 19.56
CA SER A 406 8.68 -13.84 19.17
C SER A 406 8.50 -14.73 17.93
N LEU A 407 9.54 -14.98 17.13
CA LEU A 407 9.46 -15.93 16.01
C LEU A 407 9.31 -17.36 16.53
N THR A 408 9.81 -17.65 17.72
CA THR A 408 9.68 -18.97 18.36
C THR A 408 8.20 -19.29 18.67
N PHE A 409 7.93 -20.58 18.83
CA PHE A 409 6.64 -21.10 19.27
C PHE A 409 6.85 -22.48 19.92
N ASP A 410 5.86 -22.93 20.69
CA ASP A 410 5.94 -24.22 21.38
C ASP A 410 6.11 -25.37 20.38
N GLN A 411 6.94 -26.36 20.71
CA GLN A 411 7.21 -27.53 19.88
C GLN A 411 7.90 -27.27 18.52
N ILE A 412 8.51 -26.10 18.30
CA ILE A 412 9.15 -25.71 17.03
C ILE A 412 10.14 -26.74 16.44
N ASP A 413 10.84 -27.49 17.29
CA ASP A 413 11.80 -28.54 16.91
C ASP A 413 11.38 -29.96 17.35
N SER A 414 10.15 -30.12 17.85
CA SER A 414 9.67 -31.36 18.46
C SER A 414 9.69 -32.54 17.48
N ARG A 415 9.16 -32.30 16.27
CA ARG A 415 9.14 -33.30 15.21
C ARG A 415 10.55 -33.79 14.85
N GLN A 416 11.49 -32.86 14.66
CA GLN A 416 12.88 -33.21 14.33
C GLN A 416 13.55 -33.99 15.46
N SER A 417 13.33 -33.57 16.70
CA SER A 417 13.92 -34.18 17.89
C SER A 417 13.47 -35.63 18.07
N ASN A 418 12.18 -35.89 17.82
CA ASN A 418 11.56 -37.22 17.97
C ASN A 418 11.92 -38.23 16.87
N ILE A 419 12.45 -37.78 15.73
CA ILE A 419 12.93 -38.70 14.68
C ILE A 419 14.18 -39.44 15.16
N LYS A 420 14.17 -40.76 15.10
CA LYS A 420 15.34 -41.57 15.47
C LYS A 420 16.51 -41.30 14.52
N SER A 421 17.72 -41.19 15.07
CA SER A 421 18.94 -41.07 14.28
C SER A 421 19.16 -42.31 13.41
N ALA A 422 19.84 -42.14 12.28
CA ALA A 422 20.25 -43.26 11.42
C ALA A 422 21.02 -44.31 12.23
N LEU A 423 20.66 -45.58 12.03
CA LEU A 423 21.22 -46.71 12.76
C LEU A 423 22.55 -47.14 12.15
N GLY A 424 23.60 -47.29 12.97
CA GLY A 424 24.91 -47.80 12.55
C GLY A 424 25.52 -47.07 11.33
N LYS A 425 25.59 -47.77 10.19
CA LYS A 425 26.15 -47.27 8.91
C LYS A 425 25.08 -46.88 7.88
N THR A 426 23.80 -46.92 8.24
CA THR A 426 22.70 -46.57 7.32
C THR A 426 22.77 -45.11 6.86
N CYS A 427 22.13 -44.82 5.73
CA CYS A 427 22.07 -43.55 4.99
C CYS A 427 23.39 -43.07 4.38
N ARG A 428 24.51 -43.77 4.61
CA ARG A 428 25.83 -43.35 4.09
C ARG A 428 25.94 -43.46 2.57
N TRP A 429 25.20 -44.36 1.94
CA TRP A 429 25.20 -44.52 0.49
C TRP A 429 24.83 -43.22 -0.24
N LEU A 430 23.96 -42.40 0.35
CA LEU A 430 23.54 -41.12 -0.24
C LEU A 430 24.75 -40.19 -0.46
N THR A 431 25.75 -40.24 0.41
CA THR A 431 26.97 -39.41 0.28
C THR A 431 27.84 -39.78 -0.93
N SER A 432 27.66 -41.00 -1.45
CA SER A 432 28.31 -41.48 -2.67
C SER A 432 27.41 -41.38 -3.90
N HIS A 433 26.12 -41.05 -3.73
CA HIS A 433 25.16 -40.97 -4.81
C HIS A 433 25.42 -39.74 -5.70
N GLN A 434 25.33 -39.92 -7.02
CA GLN A 434 25.68 -38.87 -7.99
C GLN A 434 24.84 -37.61 -7.80
N SER A 435 23.51 -37.73 -7.71
CA SER A 435 22.63 -36.57 -7.52
C SER A 435 22.91 -35.80 -6.23
N TYR A 436 23.38 -36.46 -5.18
CA TYR A 436 23.74 -35.79 -3.93
C TYR A 436 25.08 -35.05 -4.06
N ARG A 437 26.05 -35.64 -4.78
CA ARG A 437 27.33 -34.98 -5.09
C ARG A 437 27.12 -33.78 -6.01
N ASP A 438 26.33 -33.96 -7.06
CA ASP A 438 25.96 -32.90 -8.00
C ASP A 438 25.23 -31.76 -7.29
N TRP A 439 24.29 -32.10 -6.40
CA TRP A 439 23.59 -31.10 -5.60
C TRP A 439 24.54 -30.26 -4.74
N LEU A 440 25.67 -30.82 -4.27
CA LEU A 440 26.66 -30.09 -3.46
C LEU A 440 27.74 -29.39 -4.29
N ASP A 441 27.79 -29.62 -5.60
CA ASP A 441 28.80 -29.06 -6.49
C ASP A 441 28.44 -27.62 -6.87
N PRO A 442 29.24 -26.61 -6.49
CA PRO A 442 29.00 -25.22 -6.87
C PRO A 442 28.96 -24.99 -8.38
N ALA A 443 29.68 -25.80 -9.18
CA ALA A 443 29.71 -25.67 -10.63
C ALA A 443 28.36 -26.07 -11.27
N LYS A 444 27.63 -27.00 -10.65
CA LYS A 444 26.31 -27.47 -11.12
C LYS A 444 25.14 -26.69 -10.53
N LEU A 445 25.40 -25.81 -9.56
CA LEU A 445 24.39 -25.00 -8.89
C LEU A 445 23.45 -24.25 -9.87
N PRO A 446 23.92 -23.67 -11.00
CA PRO A 446 23.04 -23.01 -11.96
C PRO A 446 22.05 -23.95 -12.67
N GLU A 447 22.34 -25.24 -12.75
CA GLU A 447 21.47 -26.22 -13.46
C GLU A 447 20.23 -26.56 -12.64
N HIS A 448 20.42 -26.77 -11.34
CA HIS A 448 19.38 -27.22 -10.40
C HIS A 448 18.94 -26.16 -9.40
N HIS A 449 19.45 -24.92 -9.50
CA HIS A 449 19.17 -23.79 -8.62
C HIS A 449 19.28 -24.10 -7.12
N GLY A 450 20.14 -25.05 -6.75
CA GLY A 450 20.31 -25.49 -5.38
C GLY A 450 19.24 -26.46 -4.84
N PHE A 451 18.32 -26.99 -5.65
CA PHE A 451 17.26 -27.89 -5.19
C PHE A 451 17.61 -29.38 -5.28
N LEU A 452 17.31 -30.12 -4.20
CA LEU A 452 17.27 -31.58 -4.16
C LEU A 452 15.94 -32.04 -3.53
N TRP A 453 15.18 -32.85 -4.25
CA TRP A 453 13.91 -33.42 -3.76
C TRP A 453 14.05 -34.92 -3.52
N ILE A 454 13.87 -35.34 -2.27
CA ILE A 454 13.83 -36.75 -1.88
C ILE A 454 12.36 -37.20 -1.80
N SER A 455 11.94 -38.08 -2.70
CA SER A 455 10.59 -38.64 -2.67
C SER A 455 10.58 -40.12 -2.30
N GLY A 456 9.47 -40.59 -1.74
CA GLY A 456 9.26 -42.01 -1.49
C GLY A 456 7.96 -42.29 -0.74
N LYS A 457 7.59 -43.56 -0.70
CA LYS A 457 6.42 -44.14 -0.05
C LYS A 457 6.39 -43.83 1.46
N PRO A 458 5.21 -43.88 2.10
CA PRO A 458 5.09 -43.80 3.55
C PRO A 458 6.02 -44.81 4.23
N GLY A 459 6.68 -44.42 5.34
CA GLY A 459 7.57 -45.34 6.09
C GLY A 459 8.89 -45.73 5.42
N ALA A 460 9.23 -45.19 4.24
CA ALA A 460 10.50 -45.46 3.55
C ALA A 460 11.75 -44.84 4.22
N GLY A 461 11.61 -44.14 5.36
CA GLY A 461 12.75 -43.54 6.06
C GLY A 461 13.20 -42.15 5.55
N LYS A 462 12.34 -41.41 4.83
CA LYS A 462 12.61 -40.04 4.35
C LYS A 462 13.06 -39.09 5.47
N SER A 463 12.31 -39.01 6.57
CA SER A 463 12.68 -38.13 7.68
C SER A 463 14.01 -38.54 8.34
N THR A 464 14.32 -39.84 8.37
CA THR A 464 15.61 -40.38 8.83
C THR A 464 16.75 -39.94 7.92
N ILE A 465 16.58 -40.02 6.60
CA ILE A 465 17.61 -39.58 5.64
C ILE A 465 17.80 -38.06 5.68
N MET A 466 16.72 -37.29 5.80
CA MET A 466 16.76 -35.83 5.99
C MET A 466 17.54 -35.45 7.26
N LYS A 467 17.23 -36.09 8.40
CA LYS A 467 17.95 -35.88 9.67
C LYS A 467 19.43 -36.27 9.56
N PHE A 468 19.75 -37.34 8.85
CA PHE A 468 21.13 -37.77 8.60
C PHE A 468 21.92 -36.73 7.79
N VAL A 469 21.39 -36.28 6.65
CA VAL A 469 22.05 -35.29 5.78
C VAL A 469 22.21 -33.96 6.50
N MET A 470 21.18 -33.50 7.19
CA MET A 470 21.23 -32.28 7.99
C MET A 470 22.31 -32.36 9.08
N SER A 471 22.34 -33.45 9.85
CA SER A 471 23.32 -33.65 10.92
C SER A 471 24.75 -33.70 10.39
N ARG A 472 24.97 -34.36 9.24
CA ARG A 472 26.27 -34.39 8.56
C ARG A 472 26.69 -33.02 8.07
N THR A 473 25.76 -32.26 7.50
CA THR A 473 26.00 -30.89 7.01
C THR A 473 26.39 -29.96 8.17
N LYS A 474 25.67 -30.02 9.30
CA LYS A 474 26.00 -29.30 10.53
C LYS A 474 27.41 -29.67 11.02
N ARG A 475 27.75 -30.96 11.15
CA ARG A 475 29.06 -31.41 11.64
C ARG A 475 30.23 -31.02 10.72
N GLY A 476 30.04 -31.11 9.40
CA GLY A 476 31.11 -30.89 8.42
C GLY A 476 31.42 -29.43 8.15
N LYS A 477 30.39 -28.58 8.03
CA LYS A 477 30.55 -27.18 7.60
C LYS A 477 30.73 -26.22 8.77
N ILE A 478 29.97 -26.39 9.86
CA ILE A 478 30.08 -25.50 11.04
C ILE A 478 31.47 -25.63 11.69
N LYS A 479 32.06 -26.84 11.70
CA LYS A 479 33.44 -27.02 12.22
C LYS A 479 34.53 -26.36 11.38
N LYS A 480 34.32 -26.16 10.08
CA LYS A 480 35.34 -25.64 9.16
C LYS A 480 35.23 -24.13 8.94
N SER A 481 34.01 -23.58 8.92
CA SER A 481 33.78 -22.16 8.64
C SER A 481 32.48 -21.66 9.30
N PRO A 482 32.44 -21.57 10.64
CA PRO A 482 31.22 -21.24 11.39
C PRO A 482 30.64 -19.86 11.03
N ALA A 483 31.49 -18.89 10.65
CA ALA A 483 31.05 -17.55 10.27
C ALA A 483 30.43 -17.46 8.85
N ASN A 484 30.62 -18.47 8.00
CA ASN A 484 30.27 -18.41 6.57
C ASN A 484 29.24 -19.45 6.12
N ALA A 485 28.71 -20.27 7.04
CA ALA A 485 27.72 -21.29 6.71
C ALA A 485 26.65 -21.43 7.79
N ALA A 486 25.38 -21.54 7.39
CA ALA A 486 24.29 -21.88 8.29
C ALA A 486 23.44 -23.04 7.77
N VAL A 487 22.85 -23.79 8.72
CA VAL A 487 21.94 -24.90 8.44
C VAL A 487 20.63 -24.62 9.14
N ILE A 488 19.58 -24.43 8.34
CA ILE A 488 18.22 -24.17 8.81
C ILE A 488 17.31 -25.33 8.40
N HIS A 489 16.25 -25.57 9.17
CA HIS A 489 15.40 -26.73 8.92
C HIS A 489 13.99 -26.57 9.47
N PHE A 490 13.04 -27.31 8.87
CA PHE A 490 11.71 -27.47 9.41
C PHE A 490 11.16 -28.84 9.03
N PHE A 491 10.48 -29.50 9.96
CA PHE A 491 9.92 -30.83 9.75
C PHE A 491 8.42 -30.73 10.03
N PHE A 492 7.60 -30.81 8.97
CA PHE A 492 6.16 -30.76 9.13
C PHE A 492 5.66 -31.94 9.97
N ASN A 493 4.63 -31.66 10.78
CA ASN A 493 4.00 -32.64 11.65
C ASN A 493 2.48 -32.49 11.58
N ALA A 494 1.83 -33.29 10.75
CA ALA A 494 0.36 -33.27 10.60
C ALA A 494 -0.39 -33.62 11.90
N ARG A 495 0.29 -34.20 12.89
CA ARG A 495 -0.26 -34.53 14.22
C ARG A 495 0.14 -33.52 15.30
N GLY A 496 0.92 -32.50 14.95
CA GLY A 496 1.36 -31.44 15.86
C GLY A 496 0.34 -30.31 15.95
N GLU A 497 0.76 -29.24 16.63
CA GLU A 497 -0.01 -28.01 16.75
C GLU A 497 -0.14 -27.26 15.41
N GLU A 498 -1.01 -26.25 15.34
CA GLU A 498 -1.30 -25.50 14.10
C GLU A 498 -0.04 -24.97 13.37
N LEU A 499 0.97 -24.50 14.11
CA LEU A 499 2.20 -23.99 13.52
C LEU A 499 3.13 -25.11 13.02
N GLU A 500 3.02 -26.34 13.53
CA GLU A 500 3.84 -27.47 13.04
C GLU A 500 3.37 -28.02 11.68
N LYS A 501 2.15 -27.69 11.25
CA LYS A 501 1.55 -28.18 10.00
C LYS A 501 1.33 -27.11 8.92
N THR A 502 1.71 -25.86 9.18
CA THR A 502 1.49 -24.72 8.27
C THR A 502 2.79 -24.11 7.78
N THR A 503 2.76 -23.49 6.59
CA THR A 503 3.91 -22.74 6.07
C THR A 503 4.24 -21.52 6.93
N LEU A 504 3.26 -20.97 7.66
CA LEU A 504 3.47 -19.88 8.61
C LEU A 504 4.49 -20.27 9.70
N GLY A 505 4.27 -21.41 10.37
CA GLY A 505 5.21 -21.90 11.38
C GLY A 505 6.55 -22.30 10.79
N MET A 506 6.56 -22.85 9.58
CA MET A 506 7.80 -23.12 8.84
C MET A 506 8.62 -21.84 8.63
N TYR A 507 8.05 -20.76 8.08
CA TYR A 507 8.80 -19.52 7.85
C TYR A 507 9.25 -18.86 9.14
N ARG A 508 8.46 -18.94 10.22
CA ARG A 508 8.89 -18.49 11.57
C ARG A 508 10.15 -19.22 12.02
N SER A 509 10.14 -20.56 11.95
CA SER A 509 11.27 -21.40 12.35
C SER A 509 12.51 -21.18 11.48
N LEU A 510 12.35 -21.16 10.16
CA LEU A 510 13.47 -20.93 9.24
C LEU A 510 14.11 -19.56 9.43
N LEU A 511 13.30 -18.51 9.63
CA LEU A 511 13.81 -17.16 9.90
C LEU A 511 14.49 -17.09 11.26
N HIS A 512 13.88 -17.65 12.31
CA HIS A 512 14.48 -17.70 13.66
C HIS A 512 15.88 -18.33 13.62
N GLN A 513 16.02 -19.52 13.04
CA GLN A 513 17.30 -20.24 12.94
C GLN A 513 18.31 -19.51 12.05
N LEU A 514 17.86 -18.84 10.98
CA LEU A 514 18.76 -18.08 10.12
C LEU A 514 19.37 -16.89 10.89
N LEU A 515 18.53 -16.18 11.64
CA LEU A 515 18.93 -15.01 12.43
C LEU A 515 19.71 -15.37 13.71
N GLU A 516 19.51 -16.57 14.24
CA GLU A 516 20.31 -17.13 15.32
C GLU A 516 21.72 -17.52 14.84
N ASN A 517 21.81 -18.25 13.72
CA ASN A 517 23.09 -18.71 13.16
C ASN A 517 23.92 -17.55 12.57
N LEU A 518 23.27 -16.49 12.08
CA LEU A 518 23.91 -15.32 11.47
C LEU A 518 23.35 -14.03 12.10
N PRO A 519 23.84 -13.62 13.30
CA PRO A 519 23.27 -12.50 14.06
C PRO A 519 23.30 -11.15 13.33
N ASP A 520 24.25 -10.94 12.42
CA ASP A 520 24.32 -9.71 11.62
C ASP A 520 23.09 -9.53 10.70
N LEU A 521 22.42 -10.63 10.34
CA LEU A 521 21.17 -10.58 9.58
C LEU A 521 19.98 -10.11 10.41
N GLN A 522 20.05 -10.06 11.75
CA GLN A 522 18.94 -9.59 12.60
C GLN A 522 18.51 -8.16 12.26
N GLN A 523 19.38 -7.36 11.65
CA GLN A 523 19.06 -6.04 11.11
C GLN A 523 17.90 -6.04 10.11
N VAL A 524 17.52 -7.18 9.50
CA VAL A 524 16.34 -7.24 8.64
C VAL A 524 15.05 -6.94 9.42
N LEU A 525 15.03 -7.24 10.72
CA LEU A 525 13.90 -6.94 11.62
C LEU A 525 13.73 -5.44 11.87
N ASP A 526 14.79 -4.63 11.69
CA ASP A 526 14.69 -3.17 11.85
C ASP A 526 13.82 -2.53 10.77
N THR A 527 13.64 -3.22 9.65
CA THR A 527 13.03 -2.66 8.44
C THR A 527 11.59 -3.09 8.22
N ALA A 528 11.04 -3.85 9.16
CA ALA A 528 9.63 -4.20 9.17
C ALA A 528 8.91 -3.34 10.19
N ASN A 529 7.86 -2.66 9.72
CA ASN A 529 7.00 -1.79 10.55
C ASN A 529 6.08 -2.65 11.42
N PHE A 530 6.66 -3.28 12.44
CA PHE A 530 5.92 -4.07 13.41
C PHE A 530 5.14 -3.11 14.32
N SER A 531 3.85 -2.94 14.05
CA SER A 531 2.95 -2.13 14.87
C SER A 531 2.63 -2.90 16.16
N LEU A 532 2.92 -2.30 17.31
CA LEU A 532 2.36 -2.63 18.64
C LEU A 532 2.59 -4.08 19.13
N LEU A 533 3.64 -4.29 19.93
CA LEU A 533 3.56 -5.29 20.99
C LEU A 533 2.90 -4.60 22.19
N LYS A 534 1.72 -5.08 22.60
CA LYS A 534 1.30 -4.94 23.99
C LYS A 534 2.21 -5.83 24.82
N GLU A 535 2.70 -5.33 25.95
CA GLU A 535 3.47 -6.11 26.91
C GLU A 535 2.74 -7.43 27.21
N GLY A 536 3.39 -8.56 26.93
CA GLY A 536 2.91 -9.90 27.29
C GLY A 536 2.15 -10.70 26.22
N SER A 537 1.94 -10.20 24.99
CA SER A 537 1.31 -10.97 23.90
C SER A 537 2.28 -11.38 22.79
N SER A 538 2.18 -12.63 22.30
CA SER A 538 2.93 -13.13 21.13
C SER A 538 2.69 -12.25 19.90
N PHE A 539 3.74 -11.91 19.15
CA PHE A 539 3.64 -11.09 17.94
C PHE A 539 2.80 -11.80 16.87
N PRO A 540 1.77 -11.15 16.28
CA PRO A 540 0.95 -11.76 15.24
C PRO A 540 1.70 -11.77 13.89
N TRP A 541 2.54 -12.78 13.69
CA TRP A 541 3.29 -12.93 12.45
C TRP A 541 2.39 -13.25 11.26
N GLU A 542 2.49 -12.46 10.19
CA GLU A 542 1.85 -12.71 8.91
C GLU A 542 2.79 -13.41 7.91
N LEU A 543 2.25 -14.33 7.11
CA LEU A 543 3.01 -15.12 6.14
C LEU A 543 3.77 -14.25 5.12
N ARG A 544 3.10 -13.24 4.54
CA ARG A 544 3.70 -12.34 3.54
C ARG A 544 4.87 -11.54 4.11
N LEU A 545 4.77 -11.14 5.37
CA LEU A 545 5.82 -10.41 6.07
C LEU A 545 7.05 -11.30 6.31
N LEU A 546 6.83 -12.53 6.80
CA LEU A 546 7.91 -13.51 6.98
C LEU A 546 8.62 -13.83 5.66
N GLN A 547 7.87 -14.03 4.57
CA GLN A 547 8.43 -14.22 3.24
C GLN A 547 9.28 -13.02 2.78
N LYS A 548 8.80 -11.78 3.03
CA LYS A 548 9.56 -10.55 2.72
C LYS A 548 10.86 -10.48 3.52
N LEU A 549 10.82 -10.76 4.83
CA LEU A 549 11.98 -10.76 5.72
C LEU A 549 12.99 -11.85 5.36
N PHE A 550 12.51 -13.06 5.11
CA PHE A 550 13.35 -14.17 4.67
C PHE A 550 14.06 -13.84 3.36
N LYS A 551 13.33 -13.34 2.34
CA LYS A 551 13.92 -12.88 1.07
C LYS A 551 14.97 -11.78 1.30
N LYS A 552 14.73 -10.86 2.24
CA LYS A 552 15.68 -9.79 2.58
C LYS A 552 16.94 -10.33 3.26
N ALA A 553 16.79 -11.29 4.17
CA ALA A 553 17.91 -11.97 4.82
C ALA A 553 18.76 -12.70 3.78
N ILE A 554 18.15 -13.46 2.86
CA ILE A 554 18.86 -14.13 1.76
C ILE A 554 19.64 -13.12 0.89
N ARG A 555 19.07 -11.95 0.59
CA ARG A 555 19.76 -10.89 -0.19
C ARG A 555 21.01 -10.32 0.49
N LYS A 556 21.09 -10.40 1.83
CA LYS A 556 22.18 -9.89 2.65
C LYS A 556 23.26 -10.94 2.96
N LEU A 557 23.09 -12.19 2.53
CA LEU A 557 24.05 -13.27 2.78
C LEU A 557 25.43 -13.05 2.15
N GLY A 558 25.51 -12.28 1.06
CA GLY A 558 26.74 -12.14 0.29
C GLY A 558 27.21 -13.49 -0.24
N GLN A 559 28.45 -13.87 0.06
CA GLN A 559 29.09 -15.13 -0.35
C GLN A 559 28.87 -16.29 0.64
N ARG A 560 28.04 -16.12 1.67
CA ARG A 560 27.78 -17.17 2.67
C ARG A 560 26.92 -18.29 2.10
N GLN A 561 27.14 -19.49 2.62
CA GLN A 561 26.44 -20.70 2.20
C GLN A 561 25.30 -21.04 3.17
N ILE A 562 24.09 -21.26 2.65
CA ILE A 562 22.95 -21.72 3.44
C ILE A 562 22.50 -23.11 2.97
N SER A 563 22.25 -24.01 3.92
CA SER A 563 21.61 -25.30 3.64
C SER A 563 20.26 -25.36 4.38
N CYS A 564 19.17 -25.40 3.64
CA CYS A 564 17.79 -25.44 4.10
C CYS A 564 17.21 -26.85 3.92
N PHE A 565 16.66 -27.44 4.97
CA PHE A 565 16.04 -28.76 4.95
C PHE A 565 14.57 -28.67 5.34
N ILE A 566 13.66 -29.01 4.44
CA ILE A 566 12.21 -29.01 4.71
C ILE A 566 11.67 -30.43 4.49
N ASP A 567 11.31 -31.10 5.57
CA ASP A 567 10.85 -32.50 5.57
C ASP A 567 9.32 -32.59 5.61
N ALA A 568 8.79 -33.65 5.02
CA ALA A 568 7.38 -34.03 5.07
C ALA A 568 6.42 -32.98 4.48
N LEU A 569 6.73 -32.45 3.30
CA LEU A 569 5.82 -31.51 2.61
C LEU A 569 4.41 -32.08 2.38
N ASP A 570 4.26 -33.40 2.34
CA ASP A 570 2.96 -34.08 2.27
C ASP A 570 2.11 -33.97 3.55
N GLU A 571 2.68 -33.47 4.65
CA GLU A 571 1.99 -33.21 5.92
C GLU A 571 1.48 -31.76 6.06
N CYS A 572 1.61 -30.94 5.00
CA CYS A 572 1.08 -29.57 4.88
C CYS A 572 -0.01 -29.51 3.80
N ALA A 573 -0.91 -28.51 3.88
CA ALA A 573 -1.94 -28.30 2.87
C ALA A 573 -1.33 -28.09 1.46
N GLU A 574 -1.87 -28.79 0.45
CA GLU A 574 -1.28 -28.82 -0.90
C GLU A 574 -1.12 -27.42 -1.52
N GLU A 575 -2.11 -26.55 -1.37
CA GLU A 575 -2.05 -25.17 -1.88
C GLU A 575 -0.91 -24.36 -1.24
N GLU A 576 -0.75 -24.47 0.09
CA GLU A 576 0.35 -23.82 0.80
C GLU A 576 1.72 -24.33 0.31
N VAL A 577 1.85 -25.64 0.08
CA VAL A 577 3.11 -26.23 -0.42
C VAL A 577 3.41 -25.75 -1.85
N ARG A 578 2.39 -25.66 -2.72
CA ARG A 578 2.56 -25.15 -4.09
C ARG A 578 3.04 -23.69 -4.08
N GLU A 579 2.46 -22.85 -3.24
CA GLU A 579 2.90 -21.46 -3.08
C GLU A 579 4.31 -21.37 -2.48
N MET A 580 4.61 -22.17 -1.46
CA MET A 580 5.93 -22.27 -0.85
C MET A 580 6.99 -22.67 -1.88
N VAL A 581 6.76 -23.72 -2.68
CA VAL A 581 7.71 -24.16 -3.71
C VAL A 581 7.96 -23.05 -4.73
N LYS A 582 6.91 -22.39 -5.23
CA LYS A 582 7.05 -21.23 -6.14
C LYS A 582 7.89 -20.11 -5.53
N PHE A 583 7.68 -19.81 -4.24
CA PHE A 583 8.48 -18.82 -3.52
C PHE A 583 9.95 -19.23 -3.45
N PHE A 584 10.24 -20.47 -3.05
CA PHE A 584 11.61 -20.98 -2.98
C PHE A 584 12.29 -21.01 -4.35
N GLU A 585 11.61 -21.39 -5.43
CA GLU A 585 12.15 -21.29 -6.80
C GLU A 585 12.58 -19.85 -7.15
N GLY A 586 11.78 -18.86 -6.73
CA GLY A 586 12.11 -17.44 -6.85
C GLY A 586 13.36 -17.05 -6.04
N ILE A 587 13.51 -17.59 -4.83
CA ILE A 587 14.69 -17.36 -3.98
C ILE A 587 15.93 -18.05 -4.54
N GLY A 588 15.83 -19.28 -5.04
CA GLY A 588 16.93 -20.00 -5.67
C GLY A 588 17.47 -19.24 -6.88
N ARG A 589 16.59 -18.78 -7.78
CA ARG A 589 16.99 -17.92 -8.92
C ARG A 589 17.67 -16.63 -8.48
N LEU A 590 17.17 -16.00 -7.42
CA LEU A 590 17.75 -14.79 -6.86
C LEU A 590 19.15 -15.04 -6.27
N ALA A 591 19.35 -16.19 -5.62
CA ALA A 591 20.63 -16.60 -5.06
C ALA A 591 21.69 -16.79 -6.17
N ILE A 592 21.33 -17.48 -7.26
CA ILE A 592 22.20 -17.63 -8.45
C ILE A 592 22.60 -16.27 -9.02
N LYS A 593 21.62 -15.38 -9.26
CA LYS A 593 21.86 -14.04 -9.82
C LYS A 593 22.83 -13.20 -8.97
N ARG A 594 22.92 -13.46 -7.66
CA ARG A 594 23.76 -12.72 -6.72
C ARG A 594 25.05 -13.45 -6.31
N GLY A 595 25.30 -14.64 -6.86
CA GLY A 595 26.44 -15.46 -6.45
C GLY A 595 26.35 -15.98 -5.01
N THR A 596 25.14 -16.06 -4.43
CA THR A 596 24.90 -16.61 -3.09
C THR A 596 24.66 -18.11 -3.20
N THR A 597 25.26 -18.89 -2.30
CA THR A 597 25.14 -20.35 -2.34
C THR A 597 24.01 -20.84 -1.43
N LEU A 598 22.82 -21.07 -2.01
CA LEU A 598 21.66 -21.62 -1.30
C LEU A 598 21.38 -23.05 -1.75
N TYR A 599 21.46 -24.01 -0.82
CA TYR A 599 21.06 -25.39 -1.03
C TYR A 599 19.75 -25.66 -0.29
N THR A 600 18.73 -26.10 -1.01
CA THR A 600 17.42 -26.44 -0.44
C THR A 600 17.11 -27.91 -0.71
N CYS A 601 16.83 -28.66 0.35
CA CYS A 601 16.44 -30.06 0.26
C CYS A 601 15.01 -30.23 0.76
N PHE A 602 14.16 -30.80 -0.08
CA PHE A 602 12.78 -31.12 0.26
C PHE A 602 12.59 -32.63 0.38
N SER A 603 11.66 -33.04 1.25
CA SER A 603 11.17 -34.41 1.27
C SER A 603 9.64 -34.46 1.21
N SER A 604 9.11 -35.44 0.49
CA SER A 604 7.67 -35.68 0.45
C SER A 604 7.32 -37.11 0.04
N ARG A 605 6.07 -37.49 0.20
CA ARG A 605 5.49 -38.62 -0.55
C ARG A 605 5.38 -38.29 -2.05
N HIS A 606 5.01 -39.29 -2.86
CA HIS A 606 4.75 -39.10 -4.29
C HIS A 606 3.57 -38.16 -4.56
N TYR A 607 2.63 -38.08 -3.62
CA TYR A 607 1.56 -37.11 -3.55
C TYR A 607 1.86 -36.12 -2.41
N PRO A 608 1.59 -34.81 -2.55
CA PRO A 608 1.02 -34.14 -3.72
C PRO A 608 1.97 -34.12 -4.93
N HIS A 609 1.41 -34.13 -6.13
CA HIS A 609 2.19 -34.07 -7.38
C HIS A 609 2.69 -32.65 -7.64
N ILE A 610 3.76 -32.28 -6.96
CA ILE A 610 4.40 -30.98 -7.09
C ILE A 610 5.72 -31.18 -7.85
N SER A 611 5.93 -30.33 -8.85
CA SER A 611 7.14 -30.32 -9.67
C SER A 611 7.94 -29.04 -9.43
N ILE A 612 9.26 -29.16 -9.26
CA ILE A 612 10.20 -28.04 -9.35
C ILE A 612 10.71 -27.98 -10.78
N ARG A 613 10.80 -26.78 -11.35
CA ARG A 613 11.31 -26.54 -12.71
C ARG A 613 12.79 -26.89 -12.85
N ASN A 614 13.58 -26.52 -11.84
CA ASN A 614 15.02 -26.75 -11.78
C ASN A 614 15.37 -27.40 -10.44
N GLY A 615 15.68 -28.70 -10.44
CA GLY A 615 16.02 -29.43 -9.23
C GLY A 615 16.36 -30.88 -9.52
N LEU A 616 17.20 -31.47 -8.68
CA LEU A 616 17.51 -32.89 -8.72
C LEU A 616 16.45 -33.67 -7.94
N ARG A 617 16.02 -34.82 -8.45
CA ARG A 617 15.03 -35.68 -7.77
C ARG A 617 15.63 -37.05 -7.49
N LEU A 618 15.34 -37.56 -6.30
CA LEU A 618 15.81 -38.85 -5.83
C LEU A 618 14.65 -39.61 -5.19
N THR A 619 14.21 -40.67 -5.84
CA THR A 619 13.15 -41.56 -5.34
C THR A 619 13.79 -42.71 -4.58
N LEU A 620 13.50 -42.84 -3.28
CA LEU A 620 14.21 -43.78 -2.39
C LEU A 620 14.07 -45.24 -2.84
N GLU A 621 12.88 -45.65 -3.29
CA GLU A 621 12.58 -47.02 -3.70
C GLU A 621 13.38 -47.47 -4.93
N GLU A 622 13.88 -46.52 -5.71
CA GLU A 622 14.65 -46.78 -6.93
C GLU A 622 16.16 -46.89 -6.64
N GLN A 623 16.56 -46.80 -5.36
CA GLN A 623 17.98 -46.76 -4.98
C GLN A 623 18.44 -48.07 -4.36
N ASN A 624 19.38 -48.76 -5.02
CA ASN A 624 20.04 -49.95 -4.50
C ASN A 624 20.71 -49.72 -3.13
N GLY A 625 21.18 -48.49 -2.86
CA GLY A 625 21.74 -48.13 -1.56
C GLY A 625 20.71 -48.09 -0.43
N HIS A 626 19.47 -47.68 -0.75
CA HIS A 626 18.36 -47.65 0.19
C HIS A 626 17.88 -49.05 0.54
N GLU A 627 17.79 -49.96 -0.44
CA GLU A 627 17.45 -51.36 -0.20
C GLU A 627 18.42 -52.03 0.80
N LYS A 628 19.73 -51.81 0.62
CA LYS A 628 20.78 -52.30 1.54
C LYS A 628 20.68 -51.70 2.94
N ASP A 629 20.26 -50.44 3.07
CA ASP A 629 20.04 -49.82 4.39
C ASP A 629 18.88 -50.47 5.13
N LEU A 630 17.80 -50.82 4.42
CA LEU A 630 16.64 -51.49 5.01
C LEU A 630 17.02 -52.91 5.48
N GLU A 631 17.83 -53.63 4.70
CA GLU A 631 18.42 -54.91 5.13
C GLU A 631 19.23 -54.80 6.42
N GLU A 632 20.14 -53.82 6.49
CA GLU A 632 20.97 -53.62 7.68
C GLU A 632 20.12 -53.24 8.90
N TYR A 633 19.11 -52.37 8.71
CA TYR A 633 18.20 -51.99 9.78
C TYR A 633 17.42 -53.18 10.36
N VAL A 634 16.87 -54.04 9.49
CA VAL A 634 16.14 -55.25 9.91
C VAL A 634 17.09 -56.21 10.62
N ARG A 635 18.30 -56.42 10.08
CA ARG A 635 19.32 -57.30 10.66
C ARG A 635 19.71 -56.88 12.08
N GLU A 636 19.91 -55.57 12.30
CA GLU A 636 20.29 -55.03 13.61
C GLU A 636 19.13 -55.08 14.61
N LYS A 637 17.87 -54.99 14.15
CA LYS A 637 16.68 -55.09 15.02
C LYS A 637 16.27 -56.51 15.40
N LEU A 638 16.69 -57.52 14.63
CA LEU A 638 16.27 -58.91 14.82
C LEU A 638 17.08 -59.69 15.89
N GLU A 639 18.05 -59.07 16.59
CA GLU A 639 18.86 -59.62 17.70
C GLU A 639 18.84 -61.16 17.85
N THR A 640 19.34 -61.89 16.85
CA THR A 640 19.27 -63.37 16.81
C THR A 640 20.66 -63.99 16.79
N LYS A 641 20.86 -65.05 17.59
CA LYS A 641 22.14 -65.77 17.70
C LYS A 641 22.48 -66.64 16.47
N ASN A 642 21.56 -66.82 15.51
CA ASN A 642 21.73 -67.72 14.36
C ASN A 642 21.67 -66.96 13.02
N LYS A 643 22.84 -66.72 12.41
CA LYS A 643 23.00 -65.96 11.16
C LYS A 643 22.15 -66.47 9.98
N LYS A 644 21.89 -67.78 9.88
CA LYS A 644 21.16 -68.36 8.75
C LYS A 644 19.64 -68.09 8.86
N GLN A 645 19.09 -68.17 10.06
CA GLN A 645 17.71 -67.78 10.35
C GLN A 645 17.51 -66.27 10.24
N THR A 646 18.48 -65.47 10.69
CA THR A 646 18.42 -64.00 10.55
C THR A 646 18.32 -63.58 9.09
N ASN A 647 19.08 -64.20 8.18
CA ASN A 647 19.04 -63.86 6.75
C ASN A 647 17.69 -64.22 6.11
N ASP A 648 17.14 -65.41 6.36
CA ASP A 648 15.85 -65.82 5.80
C ASP A 648 14.70 -64.95 6.32
N LEU A 649 14.70 -64.65 7.63
CA LEU A 649 13.72 -63.72 8.24
C LEU A 649 13.86 -62.30 7.69
N THR A 650 15.09 -61.81 7.47
CA THR A 650 15.33 -60.48 6.89
C THR A 650 14.74 -60.39 5.49
N THR A 651 15.01 -61.37 4.62
CA THR A 651 14.45 -61.42 3.26
C THR A 651 12.92 -61.50 3.28
N GLN A 652 12.34 -62.31 4.17
CA GLN A 652 10.88 -62.42 4.31
C GLN A 652 10.25 -61.12 4.82
N ILE A 653 10.86 -60.46 5.79
CA ILE A 653 10.37 -59.19 6.35
C ILE A 653 10.42 -58.09 5.30
N LEU A 654 11.52 -57.95 4.55
CA LEU A 654 11.63 -56.95 3.47
C LEU A 654 10.63 -57.20 2.35
N ARG A 655 10.44 -58.46 1.96
CA ARG A 655 9.44 -58.84 0.94
C ARG A 655 8.02 -58.51 1.41
N LYS A 656 7.68 -58.79 2.67
CA LYS A 656 6.35 -58.51 3.23
C LYS A 656 6.12 -57.03 3.54
N SER A 657 7.15 -56.30 3.93
CA SER A 657 7.06 -54.88 4.25
C SER A 657 7.09 -53.98 3.00
N SER A 658 7.53 -54.49 1.84
CA SER A 658 7.71 -53.70 0.62
C SER A 658 8.53 -52.41 0.85
N GLY A 659 9.48 -52.45 1.79
CA GLY A 659 10.32 -51.32 2.19
C GLY A 659 9.64 -50.29 3.13
N VAL A 660 8.45 -50.58 3.66
CA VAL A 660 7.69 -49.69 4.55
C VAL A 660 7.81 -50.16 6.01
N PHE A 661 8.35 -49.30 6.88
CA PHE A 661 8.43 -49.57 8.31
C PHE A 661 7.71 -48.47 9.10
N MET A 662 6.66 -48.83 9.84
CA MET A 662 5.96 -47.92 10.75
C MET A 662 6.60 -47.96 12.13
N THR A 663 6.98 -46.80 12.64
CA THR A 663 7.32 -46.65 14.06
C THR A 663 6.02 -46.40 14.82
N LYS A 664 5.63 -47.32 15.70
CA LYS A 664 4.68 -47.03 16.78
C LYS A 664 5.37 -46.24 17.86
#